data_AF-Q4V0W0-F1
#
_entry.id   AF-Q4V0W0-F1
#
_cell.length_a   1.000
_cell.length_b   1.000
_cell.length_c   1.000
_cell.angle_alpha   90.00
_cell.angle_beta   90.00
_cell.angle_gamma   90.00
#
_symmetry.space_group_name_H-M   'P 1'
#
loop_
_entity.id
_entity.type
_entity.pdbx_description
1 polymer ?
#
loop_
_entity_poly.entity_id
_entity_poly.type
_entity_poly.pdbx_seq_one_letter_code
_entity_poly.pdbx_strand_id
1 'polypeptide(L)'
;MKLLTINEAANILSINAKSLRAWFYRKANPLEVVSNVKIEMVRGKKFIPEKAVNDFLYFQSNYLSSKEIATMLHLSVQDVQTRIKKKQFKDIIVIGNRTYVHRKEIISLITQPFNPSNYYTVNFLIKDLQLDRSTIIEYIHNNSFPGSIKIKSTWYVPKDSVENFKEQRQKFFNVNNINNYYSLSQAAKILGLKNRRSLYELLDHQHINFEFVNYGTKNQIMLLKEQVDSYQRFMTTIPDYYYTIQEVQNLLSLNEKQIQRFSTIWEGCIWIIYQGKCQKVIPKEAVSNYLNSLDSYRLLKLEKPEDVFYHTVRSIFDTRSLADTISIMEEFFLSKMNSSQANMHIQRMQAREYGLFCKELLELLTNDIMYCSDATLKMLFNSLSSGNYKKHFVHFLDYCKENLSNCIFSNTYKISAKPSSSGNDEEIYPLEDFIYCQKYVKNIEKHFLQAIEDRRYAGTWLYVSLHFTNAWRSRDFLELPFINIKLAGDFSFEWFKNGNRLNTTQAQKIINQYASQRLVVSKTGALNRFLVNFDMLIPIATMIVICDLHRQGVDDSKLINLGNRRGAIHKLFFENYKFNFQSRKMNRSFMTYLFHKAVQNSEYKASALALPQRARSHTNQESTSIYIQTTNKDEPISNITEHLFNRGHFGYLYNLLIQAIQIKKENNISLDEETARILELQKIFQTPLSLENFGYFLQTQHQEHESMALQILSMPLKTLEDKLEKLYKDLSPSHTEHIECFSHPNCITPNSSSCVGCIYSIPKVYLLISIQEEISKRIIVLKSATLISVAEREKSWILRLLHLLQEAVDTFGKDYVNSFVDLNTLFQEIKIAFIHFDHYFISN
;
A
#
# COMPACT_ATOMS: atom_id res chain seq x y z
N MET A 1 40.97 90.81 44.36
CA MET A 1 41.39 89.49 43.86
C MET A 1 42.02 89.70 42.49
N LYS A 2 43.26 89.27 42.25
CA LYS A 2 43.91 89.50 40.95
C LYS A 2 43.24 88.60 39.90
N LEU A 3 42.72 89.24 38.86
CA LEU A 3 41.98 88.60 37.78
C LEU A 3 42.86 88.56 36.54
N LEU A 4 43.06 87.35 36.02
CA LEU A 4 43.88 87.09 34.84
C LEU A 4 42.99 86.96 33.61
N THR A 5 43.44 87.51 32.49
CA THR A 5 42.87 87.20 31.18
C THR A 5 43.14 85.73 30.84
N ILE A 6 42.34 85.20 29.91
CA ILE A 6 42.52 83.82 29.43
C ILE A 6 43.93 83.58 28.87
N ASN A 7 44.53 84.58 28.23
CA ASN A 7 45.88 84.44 27.66
C ASN A 7 46.94 84.42 28.77
N GLU A 8 46.83 85.27 29.79
CA GLU A 8 47.76 85.28 30.93
C GLU A 8 47.69 83.97 31.73
N ALA A 9 46.48 83.48 32.02
CA ALA A 9 46.31 82.21 32.70
C ALA A 9 46.77 81.02 31.84
N ALA A 10 46.56 81.05 30.53
CA ALA A 10 47.04 80.03 29.61
C ALA A 10 48.57 79.94 29.58
N ASN A 11 49.25 81.10 29.62
CA ASN A 11 50.71 81.15 29.71
C ASN A 11 51.22 80.57 31.03
N ILE A 12 50.61 80.93 32.18
CA ILE A 12 51.00 80.39 33.50
C ILE A 12 50.80 78.88 33.56
N LEU A 13 49.68 78.39 33.03
CA LEU A 13 49.37 76.95 32.99
C LEU A 13 50.14 76.20 31.89
N SER A 14 50.91 76.91 31.04
CA SER A 14 51.59 76.34 29.87
C SER A 14 50.65 75.55 28.96
N ILE A 15 49.43 76.03 28.77
CA ILE A 15 48.41 75.43 27.89
C ILE A 15 48.03 76.41 26.79
N ASN A 16 47.60 75.91 25.63
CA ASN A 16 47.08 76.76 24.58
C ASN A 16 45.82 77.51 25.07
N ALA A 17 45.77 78.83 24.85
CA ALA A 17 44.62 79.67 25.19
C ALA A 17 43.29 79.15 24.61
N LYS A 18 43.30 78.53 23.41
CA LYS A 18 42.12 77.87 22.83
C LYS A 18 41.67 76.65 23.66
N SER A 19 42.61 75.86 24.17
CA SER A 19 42.34 74.72 25.03
C SER A 19 41.78 75.16 26.39
N LEU A 20 42.32 76.24 26.96
CA LEU A 20 41.79 76.83 28.18
C LEU A 20 40.37 77.40 27.97
N ARG A 21 40.12 78.05 26.82
CA ARG A 21 38.75 78.50 26.44
C ARG A 21 37.76 77.36 26.41
N ALA A 22 38.16 76.20 25.90
CA ALA A 22 37.29 75.03 25.81
C ALA A 22 36.85 74.52 27.18
N TRP A 23 37.63 74.76 28.26
CA TRP A 23 37.27 74.31 29.61
C TRP A 23 36.03 75.01 30.15
N PHE A 24 35.79 76.27 29.76
CA PHE A 24 34.60 77.02 30.18
C PHE A 24 33.29 76.53 29.57
N TYR A 25 33.35 75.65 28.58
CA TYR A 25 32.16 75.04 27.95
C TYR A 25 31.91 73.60 28.45
N ARG A 26 32.78 73.08 29.33
CA ARG A 26 32.58 71.76 29.93
C ARG A 26 31.64 71.88 31.12
N LYS A 27 30.79 70.86 31.32
CA LYS A 27 29.88 70.75 32.48
C LYS A 27 30.61 70.83 33.83
N ALA A 28 31.87 70.44 33.88
CA ALA A 28 32.76 70.59 35.03
C ALA A 28 34.07 71.24 34.58
N ASN A 29 34.26 72.50 34.92
CA ASN A 29 35.46 73.25 34.58
C ASN A 29 36.61 72.87 35.54
N PRO A 30 37.74 72.33 35.05
CA PRO A 30 38.85 71.89 35.91
C PRO A 30 39.37 72.96 36.87
N LEU A 31 39.41 74.24 36.46
CA LEU A 31 39.88 75.32 37.33
C LEU A 31 38.95 75.57 38.50
N GLU A 32 37.63 75.58 38.24
CA GLU A 32 36.63 75.82 39.28
C GLU A 32 36.48 74.60 40.20
N VAL A 33 36.58 73.39 39.65
CA VAL A 33 36.48 72.14 40.44
C VAL A 33 37.66 71.99 41.42
N VAL A 34 38.88 72.32 40.98
CA VAL A 34 40.07 72.17 41.83
C VAL A 34 40.15 73.27 42.88
N SER A 35 39.88 74.52 42.51
CA SER A 35 40.05 75.66 43.42
C SER A 35 38.80 76.01 44.24
N ASN A 36 37.63 75.49 43.83
CA ASN A 36 36.32 75.90 44.32
C ASN A 36 36.04 77.41 44.14
N VAL A 37 36.71 78.06 43.20
CA VAL A 37 36.55 79.48 42.88
C VAL A 37 35.85 79.60 41.52
N LYS A 38 34.75 80.38 41.46
CA LYS A 38 34.04 80.66 40.21
C LYS A 38 34.77 81.69 39.37
N ILE A 39 34.65 81.56 38.05
CA ILE A 39 35.19 82.52 37.09
C ILE A 39 34.31 83.77 37.04
N GLU A 40 34.96 84.92 36.93
CA GLU A 40 34.28 86.22 36.97
C GLU A 40 34.01 86.76 35.56
N MET A 41 32.86 87.42 35.40
CA MET A 41 32.48 88.11 34.17
C MET A 41 32.57 89.62 34.41
N VAL A 42 33.52 90.28 33.77
CA VAL A 42 33.68 91.74 33.85
C VAL A 42 33.51 92.33 32.46
N ARG A 43 32.48 93.19 32.29
CA ARG A 43 32.15 93.85 31.01
C ARG A 43 32.08 92.89 29.81
N GLY A 44 31.41 91.75 29.99
CA GLY A 44 31.21 90.74 28.95
C GLY A 44 32.42 89.85 28.64
N LYS A 45 33.56 90.01 29.33
CA LYS A 45 34.75 89.17 29.19
C LYS A 45 34.96 88.29 30.43
N LYS A 46 35.35 87.02 30.21
CA LYS A 46 35.69 86.05 31.27
C LYS A 46 37.10 86.33 31.81
N PHE A 47 37.21 86.45 33.13
CA PHE A 47 38.47 86.58 33.86
C PHE A 47 38.64 85.45 34.87
N ILE A 48 39.84 84.90 34.94
CA ILE A 48 40.18 83.76 35.79
C ILE A 48 40.90 84.29 37.03
N PRO A 49 40.41 84.02 38.25
CA PRO A 49 41.14 84.40 39.45
C PRO A 49 42.50 83.71 39.53
N GLU A 50 43.56 84.45 39.86
CA GLU A 50 44.92 83.93 39.97
C GLU A 50 45.04 82.74 40.94
N LYS A 51 44.27 82.77 42.03
CA LYS A 51 44.14 81.63 42.96
C LYS A 51 43.72 80.34 42.26
N ALA A 52 42.74 80.42 41.35
CA ALA A 52 42.25 79.23 40.64
C ALA A 52 43.32 78.61 39.73
N VAL A 53 44.21 79.46 39.19
CA VAL A 53 45.36 79.02 38.38
C VAL A 53 46.41 78.34 39.26
N ASN A 54 46.75 78.93 40.41
CA ASN A 54 47.76 78.38 41.33
C ASN A 54 47.30 77.05 41.97
N ASP A 55 46.05 76.95 42.40
CA ASP A 55 45.48 75.72 42.96
C ASP A 55 45.48 74.59 41.91
N PHE A 56 45.27 74.94 40.63
CA PHE A 56 45.35 73.97 39.54
C PHE A 56 46.78 73.49 39.25
N LEU A 57 47.78 74.37 39.33
CA LEU A 57 49.18 73.97 39.25
C LEU A 57 49.55 72.99 40.38
N TYR A 58 49.11 73.29 41.62
CA TYR A 58 49.30 72.39 42.75
C TYR A 58 48.66 71.02 42.51
N PHE A 59 47.44 70.99 41.97
CA PHE A 59 46.75 69.76 41.59
C PHE A 59 47.55 68.94 40.57
N GLN A 60 48.06 69.57 39.51
CA GLN A 60 48.84 68.89 38.47
C GLN A 60 50.11 68.23 39.03
N SER A 61 50.75 68.82 40.04
CA SER A 61 51.96 68.27 40.63
C SER A 61 51.69 67.13 41.64
N ASN A 62 50.53 67.13 42.30
CA ASN A 62 50.30 66.29 43.49
C ASN A 62 49.26 65.19 43.34
N TYR A 63 48.47 65.19 42.26
CA TYR A 63 47.44 64.18 42.04
C TYR A 63 47.77 63.29 40.84
N LEU A 64 47.43 62.01 40.95
CA LEU A 64 47.63 61.00 39.91
C LEU A 64 46.29 60.47 39.42
N SER A 65 46.18 60.25 38.12
CA SER A 65 45.04 59.57 37.51
C SER A 65 45.06 58.06 37.79
N SER A 66 43.89 57.41 37.66
CA SER A 66 43.82 55.94 37.81
C SER A 66 44.76 55.18 36.86
N LYS A 67 45.09 55.75 35.69
CA LYS A 67 46.03 55.15 34.74
C LYS A 67 47.47 55.23 35.25
N GLU A 68 47.88 56.38 35.76
CA GLU A 68 49.23 56.57 36.33
C GLU A 68 49.44 55.68 37.56
N ILE A 69 48.43 55.57 38.43
CA ILE A 69 48.46 54.69 39.60
C ILE A 69 48.55 53.22 39.18
N ALA A 70 47.77 52.80 38.17
CA ALA A 70 47.79 51.44 37.66
C ALA A 70 49.20 51.07 37.14
N THR A 71 49.86 51.99 36.45
CA THR A 71 51.23 51.82 35.99
C THR A 71 52.22 51.76 37.15
N MET A 72 52.11 52.66 38.14
CA MET A 72 53.01 52.70 39.30
C MET A 72 52.90 51.48 40.21
N LEU A 73 51.71 50.89 40.34
CA LEU A 73 51.46 49.73 41.21
C LEU A 73 51.43 48.39 40.47
N HIS A 74 51.68 48.38 39.15
CA HIS A 74 51.52 47.21 38.27
C HIS A 74 50.15 46.53 38.39
N LEU A 75 49.08 47.32 38.55
CA LEU A 75 47.69 46.86 38.64
C LEU A 75 46.92 47.17 37.35
N SER A 76 45.75 46.57 37.16
CA SER A 76 44.84 47.03 36.10
C SER A 76 44.17 48.35 36.51
N VAL A 77 43.78 49.16 35.51
CA VAL A 77 43.01 50.40 35.76
C VAL A 77 41.70 50.10 36.51
N GLN A 78 41.12 48.92 36.28
CA GLN A 78 39.86 48.48 36.88
C GLN A 78 40.03 48.12 38.37
N ASP A 79 41.19 47.57 38.77
CA ASP A 79 41.52 47.34 40.18
C ASP A 79 41.62 48.66 40.94
N VAL A 80 42.33 49.64 40.36
CA VAL A 80 42.47 50.98 40.95
C VAL A 80 41.09 51.64 41.12
N GLN A 81 40.23 51.57 40.10
CA GLN A 81 38.86 52.08 40.18
C GLN A 81 38.01 51.35 41.23
N THR A 82 38.20 50.04 41.41
CA THR A 82 37.51 49.27 42.44
C THR A 82 37.93 49.71 43.84
N ARG A 83 39.23 49.97 44.06
CA ARG A 83 39.75 50.50 45.33
C ARG A 83 39.20 51.89 45.64
N ILE A 84 39.09 52.75 44.62
CA ILE A 84 38.43 54.06 44.71
C ILE A 84 36.96 53.91 45.12
N LYS A 85 36.20 53.02 44.46
CA LYS A 85 34.78 52.75 44.80
C LYS A 85 34.60 52.24 46.22
N LYS A 86 35.55 51.44 46.72
CA LYS A 86 35.58 50.91 48.10
C LYS A 86 36.10 51.93 49.13
N LYS A 87 36.27 53.21 48.77
CA LYS A 87 36.73 54.31 49.64
C LYS A 87 38.09 54.04 50.33
N GLN A 88 38.99 53.33 49.66
CA GLN A 88 40.31 52.98 50.22
C GLN A 88 41.33 54.13 50.12
N PHE A 89 41.03 55.17 49.35
CA PHE A 89 41.80 56.42 49.31
C PHE A 89 40.94 57.53 49.90
N LYS A 90 41.53 58.41 50.71
CA LYS A 90 40.79 59.50 51.38
C LYS A 90 40.86 60.79 50.57
N ASP A 91 42.00 61.09 49.99
CA ASP A 91 42.25 62.35 49.27
C ASP A 91 42.05 62.22 47.75
N ILE A 92 40.83 62.54 47.30
CA ILE A 92 40.34 62.30 45.94
C ILE A 92 39.71 63.56 45.34
N ILE A 93 40.08 63.88 44.10
CA ILE A 93 39.44 64.94 43.29
C ILE A 93 38.81 64.30 42.04
N VAL A 94 37.57 64.71 41.73
CA VAL A 94 36.81 64.23 40.56
C VAL A 94 36.58 65.38 39.59
N ILE A 95 37.10 65.28 38.37
CA ILE A 95 36.91 66.26 37.30
C ILE A 95 36.21 65.58 36.12
N GLY A 96 34.93 65.88 35.91
CA GLY A 96 34.10 65.17 34.94
C GLY A 96 33.97 63.68 35.31
N ASN A 97 34.30 62.79 34.37
CA ASN A 97 34.26 61.33 34.58
C ASN A 97 35.62 60.73 35.01
N ARG A 98 36.59 61.56 35.40
CA ARG A 98 37.93 61.12 35.77
C ARG A 98 38.19 61.40 37.25
N THR A 99 38.81 60.42 37.90
CA THR A 99 39.14 60.45 39.32
C THR A 99 40.65 60.52 39.50
N TYR A 100 41.08 61.37 40.41
CA TYR A 100 42.47 61.64 40.70
C TYR A 100 42.71 61.45 42.20
N VAL A 101 43.82 60.80 42.57
CA VAL A 101 44.18 60.49 43.96
C VAL A 101 45.49 61.18 44.30
N HIS A 102 45.59 61.73 45.51
CA HIS A 102 46.81 62.40 45.97
C HIS A 102 48.00 61.43 46.05
N ARG A 103 49.18 61.84 45.56
CA ARG A 103 50.42 61.03 45.50
C ARG A 103 50.80 60.36 46.82
N LYS A 104 50.66 61.08 47.94
CA LYS A 104 50.96 60.57 49.31
C LYS A 104 50.28 59.23 49.64
N GLU A 105 49.06 58.99 49.13
CA GLU A 105 48.28 57.77 49.37
C GLU A 105 48.81 56.57 48.57
N ILE A 106 49.58 56.83 47.52
CA ILE A 106 50.16 55.81 46.64
C ILE A 106 51.55 55.41 47.12
N ILE A 107 52.32 56.35 47.64
CA ILE A 107 53.68 56.11 48.17
C ILE A 107 53.65 55.07 49.30
N SER A 108 52.64 55.09 50.16
CA SER A 108 52.46 54.10 51.24
C SER A 108 52.22 52.66 50.74
N LEU A 109 51.82 52.47 49.48
CA LEU A 109 51.55 51.15 48.89
C LEU A 109 52.78 50.54 48.19
N ILE A 110 53.82 51.33 47.93
CA ILE A 110 55.03 50.90 47.20
C ILE A 110 56.04 50.21 48.15
N THR A 111 55.94 50.40 49.46
CA THR A 111 56.96 50.02 50.45
C THR A 111 56.91 48.58 50.99
N GLN A 112 56.09 47.66 50.44
CA GLN A 112 56.13 46.23 50.85
C GLN A 112 56.86 45.35 49.81
N PRO A 113 58.01 44.73 50.13
CA PRO A 113 58.72 43.85 49.20
C PRO A 113 58.03 42.48 49.06
N PHE A 114 57.90 42.00 47.83
CA PHE A 114 57.40 40.67 47.50
C PHE A 114 58.42 39.59 47.91
N ASN A 115 58.04 38.69 48.84
CA ASN A 115 58.85 37.52 49.20
C ASN A 115 58.24 36.23 48.58
N PRO A 116 58.89 35.62 47.57
CA PRO A 116 58.38 34.42 46.89
C PRO A 116 58.20 33.19 47.80
N SER A 117 58.89 33.10 48.94
CA SER A 117 58.86 31.91 49.81
C SER A 117 57.50 31.66 50.47
N ASN A 118 56.66 32.70 50.55
CA ASN A 118 55.34 32.65 51.20
C ASN A 118 54.20 32.30 50.24
N TYR A 119 54.52 31.95 48.99
CA TYR A 119 53.54 31.72 47.94
C TYR A 119 53.76 30.37 47.22
N TYR A 120 52.68 29.79 46.70
CA TYR A 120 52.68 28.68 45.76
C TYR A 120 52.42 29.16 44.33
N THR A 121 52.95 28.44 43.35
CA THR A 121 52.62 28.66 41.93
C THR A 121 51.40 27.83 41.53
N VAL A 122 50.70 28.25 40.47
CA VAL A 122 49.59 27.46 39.90
C VAL A 122 50.02 26.04 39.52
N ASN A 123 51.25 25.85 39.02
CA ASN A 123 51.74 24.51 38.66
C ASN A 123 51.90 23.61 39.89
N PHE A 124 52.27 24.16 41.04
CA PHE A 124 52.29 23.42 42.30
C PHE A 124 50.87 23.08 42.74
N LEU A 125 49.95 24.05 42.71
CA LEU A 125 48.55 23.85 43.13
C LEU A 125 47.78 22.83 42.28
N ILE A 126 48.11 22.69 40.99
CA ILE A 126 47.52 21.63 40.14
C ILE A 126 47.81 20.24 40.74
N LYS A 127 49.04 20.02 41.22
CA LYS A 127 49.45 18.74 41.82
C LYS A 127 48.89 18.58 43.22
N ASP A 128 49.00 19.62 44.04
CA ASP A 128 48.61 19.60 45.46
C ASP A 128 47.09 19.50 45.66
N LEU A 129 46.31 20.26 44.89
CA LEU A 129 44.84 20.31 45.03
C LEU A 129 44.11 19.35 44.08
N GLN A 130 44.83 18.68 43.17
CA GLN A 130 44.31 17.85 42.08
C GLN A 130 43.23 18.55 41.24
N LEU A 131 43.41 19.85 40.99
CA LEU A 131 42.48 20.70 40.21
C LEU A 131 43.09 21.06 38.85
N ASP A 132 42.24 21.20 37.83
CA ASP A 132 42.71 21.69 36.54
C ASP A 132 43.12 23.17 36.61
N ARG A 133 44.04 23.54 35.70
CA ARG A 133 44.61 24.89 35.64
C ARG A 133 43.53 25.97 35.52
N SER A 134 42.51 25.75 34.69
CA SER A 134 41.45 26.72 34.42
C SER A 134 40.64 26.99 35.69
N THR A 135 40.30 25.94 36.42
CA THR A 135 39.61 26.03 37.71
C THR A 135 40.41 26.78 38.77
N ILE A 136 41.72 26.51 38.89
CA ILE A 136 42.58 27.26 39.85
C ILE A 136 42.63 28.74 39.48
N ILE A 137 42.78 29.06 38.19
CA ILE A 137 42.79 30.44 37.70
C ILE A 137 41.45 31.14 37.99
N GLU A 138 40.34 30.44 37.80
CA GLU A 138 39.01 30.95 38.15
C GLU A 138 38.86 31.23 39.65
N TYR A 139 39.35 30.33 40.51
CA TYR A 139 39.37 30.58 41.97
C TYR A 139 40.21 31.80 42.36
N ILE A 140 41.33 32.03 41.67
CA ILE A 140 42.13 33.24 41.84
C ILE A 140 41.32 34.48 41.43
N HIS A 141 40.67 34.45 40.26
CA HIS A 141 39.84 35.55 39.78
C HIS A 141 38.64 35.85 40.68
N ASN A 142 38.04 34.81 41.27
CA ASN A 142 36.91 34.94 42.20
C ASN A 142 37.33 35.23 43.64
N ASN A 143 38.62 35.52 43.88
CA ASN A 143 39.17 35.86 45.19
C ASN A 143 38.99 34.76 46.24
N SER A 144 38.89 33.49 45.82
CA SER A 144 38.89 32.33 46.73
C SER A 144 40.26 32.07 47.35
N PHE A 145 41.32 32.67 46.77
CA PHE A 145 42.63 32.74 47.39
C PHE A 145 43.05 34.20 47.68
N PRO A 146 42.59 34.80 48.80
CA PRO A 146 42.91 36.17 49.14
C PRO A 146 44.43 36.43 49.17
N GLY A 147 44.87 37.52 48.56
CA GLY A 147 46.29 37.91 48.51
C GLY A 147 47.08 37.31 47.33
N SER A 148 46.42 36.65 46.38
CA SER A 148 47.06 36.17 45.14
C SER A 148 47.56 37.32 44.27
N ILE A 149 48.77 37.20 43.74
CA ILE A 149 49.43 38.23 42.92
C ILE A 149 50.04 37.64 41.65
N LYS A 150 50.11 38.44 40.58
CA LYS A 150 50.66 38.03 39.29
C LYS A 150 51.95 38.78 38.99
N ILE A 151 53.06 38.05 38.88
CA ILE A 151 54.39 38.63 38.57
C ILE A 151 54.95 37.92 37.34
N LYS A 152 55.38 38.70 36.33
CA LYS A 152 55.97 38.19 35.07
C LYS A 152 55.19 37.00 34.49
N SER A 153 53.87 37.17 34.35
CA SER A 153 52.92 36.17 33.81
C SER A 153 52.69 34.90 34.65
N THR A 154 53.25 34.82 35.86
CA THR A 154 53.03 33.71 36.79
C THR A 154 52.19 34.18 37.97
N TRP A 155 51.19 33.38 38.33
CA TRP A 155 50.37 33.60 39.52
C TRP A 155 51.04 32.98 40.75
N TYR A 156 51.15 33.76 41.81
CA TYR A 156 51.66 33.41 43.12
C TYR A 156 50.50 33.52 44.12
N VAL A 157 50.21 32.43 44.82
CA VAL A 157 49.07 32.28 45.73
C VAL A 157 49.59 32.10 47.15
N PRO A 158 49.19 32.91 48.15
CA PRO A 158 49.70 32.79 49.52
C PRO A 158 49.46 31.41 50.10
N LYS A 159 50.46 30.85 50.80
CA LYS A 159 50.35 29.51 51.42
C LYS A 159 49.19 29.42 52.41
N ASP A 160 49.05 30.40 53.31
CA ASP A 160 47.99 30.44 54.32
C ASP A 160 46.58 30.46 53.70
N SER A 161 46.45 31.13 52.56
CA SER A 161 45.20 31.16 51.80
C SER A 161 44.86 29.80 51.19
N VAL A 162 45.86 28.99 50.84
CA VAL A 162 45.67 27.64 50.30
C VAL A 162 45.28 26.66 51.41
N GLU A 163 45.86 26.79 52.60
CA GLU A 163 45.49 25.97 53.76
C GLU A 163 44.05 26.24 54.21
N ASN A 164 43.63 27.51 54.31
CA ASN A 164 42.23 27.86 54.62
C ASN A 164 41.26 27.32 53.55
N PHE A 165 41.66 27.36 52.27
CA PHE A 165 40.88 26.77 51.18
C PHE A 165 40.76 25.23 51.30
N LYS A 166 41.81 24.53 51.73
CA LYS A 166 41.77 23.08 51.99
C LYS A 166 40.84 22.75 53.15
N GLU A 167 40.92 23.47 54.26
CA GLU A 167 40.04 23.29 55.42
C GLU A 167 38.57 23.53 55.06
N GLN A 168 38.28 24.58 54.28
CA GLN A 168 36.93 24.84 53.79
C GLN A 168 36.44 23.74 52.83
N ARG A 169 37.29 23.18 51.96
CA ARG A 169 36.91 22.04 51.10
C ARG A 169 36.61 20.77 51.90
N GLN A 170 37.32 20.51 52.99
CA GLN A 170 37.07 19.32 53.83
C GLN A 170 35.73 19.38 54.57
N LYS A 171 35.25 20.59 54.96
CA LYS A 171 33.96 20.77 55.63
C LYS A 171 32.74 20.42 54.77
N PHE A 172 32.92 20.22 53.45
CA PHE A 172 31.84 19.93 52.49
C PHE A 172 31.82 18.46 52.01
N PHE A 173 32.23 17.47 52.82
CA PHE A 173 32.29 16.06 52.37
C PHE A 173 31.66 14.97 53.23
N ASN A 174 31.12 13.97 52.51
CA ASN A 174 30.60 12.69 52.97
C ASN A 174 31.11 11.52 52.08
N VAL A 175 32.42 11.45 51.77
CA VAL A 175 33.04 10.39 50.94
C VAL A 175 34.44 10.06 51.46
N ASN A 176 34.69 8.78 51.70
CA ASN A 176 35.84 8.29 52.48
C ASN A 176 37.18 8.22 51.70
N ASN A 177 37.22 8.35 50.36
CA ASN A 177 38.48 8.31 49.61
C ASN A 177 38.41 8.92 48.19
N ILE A 178 38.71 10.21 48.04
CA ILE A 178 38.68 10.93 46.74
C ILE A 178 39.67 10.37 45.71
N ASN A 179 40.72 9.66 46.16
CA ASN A 179 41.73 9.08 45.29
C ASN A 179 41.18 8.01 44.34
N ASN A 180 39.97 7.49 44.61
CA ASN A 180 39.29 6.51 43.77
C ASN A 180 38.46 7.14 42.64
N TYR A 181 38.53 8.46 42.46
CA TYR A 181 37.76 9.17 41.44
C TYR A 181 38.67 9.93 40.46
N TYR A 182 38.17 10.10 39.23
CA TYR A 182 38.70 11.04 38.24
C TYR A 182 37.86 12.32 38.22
N SER A 183 38.53 13.45 38.10
CA SER A 183 37.86 14.67 37.68
C SER A 183 37.30 14.52 36.26
N LEU A 184 36.27 15.29 35.96
CA LEU A 184 35.64 15.30 34.64
C LEU A 184 36.62 15.60 33.49
N SER A 185 37.66 16.40 33.76
CA SER A 185 38.77 16.67 32.82
C SER A 185 39.66 15.45 32.59
N GLN A 186 40.00 14.71 33.65
CA GLN A 186 40.81 13.51 33.55
C GLN A 186 40.04 12.40 32.83
N ALA A 187 38.78 12.17 33.20
CA ALA A 187 37.92 11.19 32.56
C ALA A 187 37.71 11.52 31.07
N ALA A 188 37.45 12.78 30.72
CA ALA A 188 37.33 13.19 29.31
C ALA A 188 38.59 12.87 28.50
N LYS A 189 39.78 13.06 29.09
CA LYS A 189 41.05 12.74 28.44
C LYS A 189 41.24 11.23 28.26
N ILE A 190 40.90 10.42 29.27
CA ILE A 190 40.98 8.95 29.21
C ILE A 190 40.04 8.39 28.13
N LEU A 191 38.83 8.95 28.03
CA LEU A 191 37.82 8.58 27.04
C LEU A 191 38.06 9.19 25.64
N GLY A 192 39.17 9.91 25.44
CA GLY A 192 39.53 10.50 24.13
C GLY A 192 38.66 11.67 23.68
N LEU A 193 37.93 12.32 24.60
CA LEU A 193 37.09 13.49 24.31
C LEU A 193 37.92 14.78 24.25
N LYS A 194 37.47 15.72 23.40
CA LYS A 194 38.19 16.99 23.15
C LYS A 194 38.31 17.89 24.38
N ASN A 195 37.30 17.90 25.25
CA ASN A 195 37.29 18.72 26.47
C ASN A 195 36.30 18.16 27.51
N ARG A 196 36.41 18.65 28.76
CA ARG A 196 35.51 18.26 29.86
C ARG A 196 34.04 18.59 29.59
N ARG A 197 33.76 19.66 28.82
CA ARG A 197 32.38 20.08 28.55
C ARG A 197 31.63 19.03 27.72
N SER A 198 32.32 18.39 26.78
CA SER A 198 31.76 17.26 26.02
C SER A 198 31.34 16.10 26.92
N LEU A 199 32.12 15.75 27.95
CA LEU A 199 31.72 14.70 28.89
C LEU A 199 30.57 15.15 29.80
N TYR A 200 30.54 16.44 30.18
CA TYR A 200 29.48 17.00 31.02
C TYR A 200 28.11 16.98 30.32
N GLU A 201 28.04 17.42 29.06
CA GLU A 201 26.82 17.40 28.25
C GLU A 201 26.27 15.97 28.08
N LEU A 202 27.14 14.96 28.06
CA LEU A 202 26.74 13.55 27.96
C LEU A 202 26.14 12.99 29.25
N LEU A 203 26.64 13.42 30.41
CA LEU A 203 26.08 13.05 31.70
C LEU A 203 24.69 13.70 31.90
N ASP A 204 24.47 14.89 31.35
CA ASP A 204 23.21 15.64 31.43
C ASP A 204 22.11 15.04 30.54
N HIS A 205 22.46 14.54 29.35
CA HIS A 205 21.51 13.94 28.40
C HIS A 205 21.13 12.47 28.69
N GLN A 206 21.56 11.88 29.81
CA GLN A 206 21.24 10.51 30.28
C GLN A 206 21.56 9.34 29.31
N HIS A 207 22.37 9.55 28.27
CA HIS A 207 22.71 8.48 27.33
C HIS A 207 23.76 7.51 27.86
N ILE A 208 24.59 7.93 28.82
CA ILE A 208 25.65 7.13 29.45
C ILE A 208 25.58 7.38 30.96
N ASN A 209 25.44 6.31 31.74
CA ASN A 209 25.31 6.38 33.18
C ASN A 209 26.67 6.12 33.85
N PHE A 210 27.37 7.20 34.22
CA PHE A 210 28.49 7.12 35.15
C PHE A 210 28.02 7.58 36.53
N GLU A 211 28.34 6.82 37.56
CA GLU A 211 28.15 7.27 38.93
C GLU A 211 29.11 8.42 39.21
N PHE A 212 28.57 9.48 39.82
CA PHE A 212 29.35 10.65 40.15
C PHE A 212 29.03 11.19 41.54
N VAL A 213 30.04 11.83 42.12
CA VAL A 213 29.92 12.55 43.39
C VAL A 213 30.30 14.02 43.18
N ASN A 214 29.67 14.92 43.93
CA ASN A 214 29.99 16.34 43.90
C ASN A 214 31.09 16.65 44.93
N TYR A 215 32.19 17.27 44.49
CA TYR A 215 33.37 17.54 45.29
C TYR A 215 33.74 19.02 45.46
N GLY A 216 33.79 19.48 46.71
CA GLY A 216 34.27 20.78 47.14
C GLY A 216 33.19 21.87 47.08
N THR A 217 33.58 23.10 47.41
CA THR A 217 32.68 24.28 47.54
C THR A 217 31.95 24.69 46.26
N LYS A 218 32.31 24.12 45.10
CA LYS A 218 31.67 24.36 43.80
C LYS A 218 30.96 23.12 43.20
N ASN A 219 30.72 22.06 43.98
CA ASN A 219 30.07 20.82 43.51
C ASN A 219 30.71 20.26 42.22
N GLN A 220 32.03 20.05 42.23
CA GLN A 220 32.71 19.49 41.04
C GLN A 220 32.33 18.03 40.85
N ILE A 221 31.88 17.65 39.66
CA ILE A 221 31.53 16.27 39.36
C ILE A 221 32.80 15.41 39.24
N MET A 222 32.86 14.35 40.04
CA MET A 222 33.93 13.36 40.10
C MET A 222 33.37 11.98 39.75
N LEU A 223 34.01 11.28 38.81
CA LEU A 223 33.58 9.96 38.32
C LEU A 223 34.43 8.85 38.92
N LEU A 224 33.84 7.70 39.24
CA LEU A 224 34.61 6.58 39.81
C LEU A 224 35.63 6.05 38.80
N LYS A 225 36.91 5.92 39.22
CA LYS A 225 38.00 5.46 38.33
C LYS A 225 37.68 4.12 37.69
N GLU A 226 37.24 3.17 38.50
CA GLU A 226 36.89 1.81 38.06
C GLU A 226 35.88 1.80 36.91
N GLN A 227 34.85 2.66 36.97
CA GLN A 227 33.87 2.77 35.89
C GLN A 227 34.47 3.37 34.62
N VAL A 228 35.27 4.43 34.74
CA VAL A 228 35.92 5.07 33.58
C VAL A 228 36.90 4.11 32.90
N ASP A 229 37.69 3.39 33.68
CA ASP A 229 38.68 2.43 33.19
C ASP A 229 38.02 1.17 32.59
N SER A 230 36.90 0.72 33.17
CA SER A 230 36.05 -0.32 32.58
C SER A 230 35.49 0.12 31.23
N TYR A 231 34.98 1.35 31.15
CA TYR A 231 34.45 1.90 29.91
C TYR A 231 35.53 2.05 28.83
N GLN A 232 36.74 2.45 29.21
CA GLN A 232 37.87 2.51 28.28
C GLN A 232 38.20 1.13 27.68
N ARG A 233 38.12 0.06 28.49
CA ARG A 233 38.26 -1.33 28.00
C ARG A 233 37.10 -1.75 27.09
N PHE A 234 35.88 -1.33 27.39
CA PHE A 234 34.74 -1.53 26.49
C PHE A 234 34.94 -0.81 25.15
N MET A 235 35.54 0.38 25.12
CA MET A 235 35.86 1.09 23.87
C MET A 235 36.75 0.30 22.91
N THR A 236 37.60 -0.60 23.41
CA THR A 236 38.46 -1.43 22.56
C THR A 236 37.74 -2.60 21.91
N THR A 237 36.60 -3.05 22.45
CA THR A 237 35.84 -4.19 21.89
C THR A 237 34.75 -3.75 20.91
N ILE A 238 34.44 -2.46 20.85
CA ILE A 238 33.40 -1.90 19.99
C ILE A 238 33.56 -2.26 18.50
N PRO A 239 34.77 -2.21 17.89
CA PRO A 239 34.97 -2.60 16.50
C PRO A 239 34.59 -4.06 16.20
N ASP A 240 34.66 -4.94 17.19
CA ASP A 240 34.40 -6.37 17.00
C ASP A 240 32.91 -6.64 16.93
N TYR A 241 32.13 -6.00 17.80
CA TYR A 241 30.71 -6.30 18.02
C TYR A 241 29.72 -5.29 17.42
N TYR A 242 30.16 -4.08 17.08
CA TYR A 242 29.27 -3.00 16.64
C TYR A 242 29.75 -2.32 15.35
N TYR A 243 28.81 -1.73 14.63
CA TYR A 243 29.05 -0.74 13.58
C TYR A 243 28.62 0.65 14.04
N THR A 244 29.35 1.67 13.61
CA THR A 244 28.90 3.06 13.64
C THR A 244 27.81 3.30 12.59
N ILE A 245 26.99 4.34 12.78
CA ILE A 245 25.99 4.73 11.76
C ILE A 245 26.63 4.91 10.39
N GLN A 246 27.80 5.55 10.31
CA GLN A 246 28.51 5.77 9.05
C GLN A 246 28.94 4.46 8.38
N GLU A 247 29.43 3.49 9.15
CA GLU A 247 29.78 2.17 8.62
C GLU A 247 28.54 1.44 8.08
N VAL A 248 27.39 1.55 8.75
CA VAL A 248 26.13 0.99 8.26
C VAL A 248 25.63 1.73 7.00
N GLN A 249 25.78 3.06 6.93
CA GLN A 249 25.46 3.83 5.71
C GLN A 249 26.27 3.35 4.52
N ASN A 250 27.57 3.14 4.72
CA ASN A 250 28.46 2.67 3.67
C ASN A 250 28.14 1.22 3.28
N LEU A 251 27.83 0.35 4.26
CA LEU A 251 27.51 -1.05 4.03
C LEU A 251 26.17 -1.25 3.30
N LEU A 252 25.16 -0.43 3.60
CA LEU A 252 23.78 -0.62 3.13
C LEU A 252 23.32 0.46 2.13
N SER A 253 24.13 1.47 1.84
CA SER A 253 23.77 2.65 1.02
C SER A 253 22.50 3.37 1.49
N LEU A 254 22.24 3.36 2.80
CA LEU A 254 21.06 3.99 3.41
C LEU A 254 21.38 5.42 3.87
N ASN A 255 20.39 6.32 3.81
CA ASN A 255 20.55 7.66 4.36
C ASN A 255 20.36 7.69 5.89
N GLU A 256 20.82 8.77 6.54
CA GLU A 256 20.83 8.90 8.00
C GLU A 256 19.42 8.79 8.63
N LYS A 257 18.39 9.35 7.96
CA LYS A 257 17.00 9.28 8.43
C LYS A 257 16.46 7.85 8.42
N GLN A 258 16.81 7.06 7.41
CA GLN A 258 16.42 5.65 7.31
C GLN A 258 17.05 4.84 8.44
N ILE A 259 18.35 5.03 8.69
CA ILE A 259 19.06 4.33 9.76
C ILE A 259 18.55 4.73 11.14
N GLN A 260 18.24 6.00 11.37
CA GLN A 260 17.63 6.44 12.63
C GLN A 260 16.31 5.71 12.89
N ARG A 261 15.46 5.54 11.87
CA ARG A 261 14.21 4.75 11.96
C ARG A 261 14.46 3.26 12.21
N PHE A 262 15.53 2.68 11.66
CA PHE A 262 15.87 1.28 11.95
C PHE A 262 16.48 1.11 13.34
N SER A 263 17.21 2.11 13.84
CA SER A 263 17.83 2.09 15.16
C SER A 263 16.83 2.09 16.32
N THR A 264 15.54 2.34 16.07
CA THR A 264 14.46 2.17 17.05
C THR A 264 13.86 0.76 17.03
N ILE A 265 14.15 -0.03 16.00
CA ILE A 265 13.63 -1.38 15.78
C ILE A 265 14.71 -2.42 16.08
N TRP A 266 15.96 -2.13 15.71
CA TRP A 266 17.09 -3.01 15.96
C TRP A 266 17.43 -3.05 17.44
N GLU A 267 17.30 -4.25 18.02
CA GLU A 267 17.66 -4.52 19.41
C GLU A 267 19.16 -4.33 19.63
N GLY A 268 19.53 -3.90 20.85
CA GLY A 268 20.92 -3.73 21.27
C GLY A 268 21.62 -2.46 20.75
N CYS A 269 20.92 -1.55 20.06
CA CYS A 269 21.50 -0.26 19.70
C CYS A 269 21.74 0.62 20.93
N ILE A 270 22.96 1.09 21.12
CA ILE A 270 23.38 1.84 22.31
C ILE A 270 24.12 3.13 21.95
N TRP A 271 24.04 4.12 22.82
CA TRP A 271 24.84 5.34 22.73
C TRP A 271 26.16 5.15 23.46
N ILE A 272 27.27 5.45 22.78
CA ILE A 272 28.61 5.25 23.33
C ILE A 272 29.53 6.43 23.02
N ILE A 273 30.63 6.55 23.76
CA ILE A 273 31.77 7.39 23.39
C ILE A 273 32.72 6.54 22.56
N TYR A 274 32.92 6.88 21.29
CA TYR A 274 33.82 6.17 20.39
C TYR A 274 34.37 7.11 19.32
N GLN A 275 35.67 7.01 19.04
CA GLN A 275 36.39 7.91 18.13
C GLN A 275 36.22 9.40 18.48
N GLY A 276 36.27 9.73 19.78
CA GLY A 276 36.28 11.11 20.28
C GLY A 276 34.94 11.85 20.18
N LYS A 277 33.85 11.16 19.85
CA LYS A 277 32.47 11.68 19.82
C LYS A 277 31.50 10.71 20.47
N CYS A 278 30.39 11.23 20.98
CA CYS A 278 29.27 10.38 21.36
C CYS A 278 28.43 10.09 20.11
N GLN A 279 28.19 8.81 19.85
CA GLN A 279 27.42 8.36 18.71
C GLN A 279 26.68 7.07 19.06
N LYS A 280 25.54 6.87 18.41
CA LYS A 280 24.81 5.61 18.48
C LYS A 280 25.53 4.57 17.64
N VAL A 281 25.76 3.40 18.20
CA VAL A 281 26.27 2.23 17.49
C VAL A 281 25.23 1.13 17.41
N ILE A 282 25.39 0.28 16.42
CA ILE A 282 24.43 -0.74 16.04
C ILE A 282 25.14 -2.09 16.11
N PRO A 283 24.62 -3.09 16.83
CA PRO A 283 25.22 -4.42 16.86
C PRO A 283 25.37 -5.02 15.47
N LYS A 284 26.53 -5.62 15.17
CA LYS A 284 26.74 -6.30 13.89
C LYS A 284 25.73 -7.42 13.67
N GLU A 285 25.35 -8.12 14.74
CA GLU A 285 24.32 -9.16 14.71
C GLU A 285 22.96 -8.61 14.28
N ALA A 286 22.55 -7.44 14.78
CA ALA A 286 21.30 -6.80 14.38
C ALA A 286 21.29 -6.45 12.88
N VAL A 287 22.41 -5.96 12.35
CA VAL A 287 22.57 -5.70 10.91
C VAL A 287 22.54 -7.00 10.10
N SER A 288 23.19 -8.06 10.58
CA SER A 288 23.17 -9.39 9.94
C SER A 288 21.75 -9.98 9.90
N ASN A 289 21.06 -9.98 11.03
CA ASN A 289 19.67 -10.43 11.14
C ASN A 289 18.74 -9.64 10.22
N TYR A 290 18.97 -8.34 10.10
CA TYR A 290 18.25 -7.49 9.15
C TYR A 290 18.51 -7.87 7.69
N LEU A 291 19.77 -8.05 7.31
CA LEU A 291 20.13 -8.46 5.95
C LEU A 291 19.54 -9.84 5.61
N ASN A 292 19.45 -10.72 6.60
CA ASN A 292 18.88 -12.05 6.49
C ASN A 292 17.33 -12.07 6.59
N SER A 293 16.70 -10.93 6.90
CA SER A 293 15.24 -10.85 7.07
C SER A 293 14.48 -11.01 5.74
N LEU A 294 13.23 -11.48 5.84
CA LEU A 294 12.35 -11.75 4.69
C LEU A 294 12.05 -10.53 3.79
N ASP A 295 12.27 -9.31 4.30
CA ASP A 295 11.86 -8.04 3.67
C ASP A 295 13.02 -7.08 3.37
N SER A 296 14.28 -7.50 3.51
CA SER A 296 15.46 -6.64 3.32
C SER A 296 15.45 -5.91 1.96
N TYR A 297 15.07 -6.60 0.88
CA TYR A 297 14.98 -6.01 -0.46
C TYR A 297 13.90 -4.92 -0.59
N ARG A 298 12.78 -5.02 0.16
CA ARG A 298 11.70 -4.01 0.14
C ARG A 298 12.15 -2.71 0.78
N LEU A 299 13.02 -2.82 1.77
CA LEU A 299 13.58 -1.68 2.50
C LEU A 299 14.73 -1.02 1.75
N LEU A 300 15.52 -1.80 1.00
CA LEU A 300 16.49 -1.33 0.02
C LEU A 300 15.83 -0.75 -1.25
N LYS A 301 14.50 -0.83 -1.35
CA LYS A 301 13.71 -0.38 -2.50
C LYS A 301 14.21 -0.96 -3.82
N LEU A 302 14.63 -2.22 -3.81
CA LEU A 302 15.02 -2.91 -5.04
C LEU A 302 13.77 -3.05 -5.92
N GLU A 303 13.74 -2.28 -7.01
CA GLU A 303 12.56 -2.18 -7.86
C GLU A 303 12.47 -3.38 -8.80
N LYS A 304 13.61 -3.82 -9.32
CA LYS A 304 13.72 -4.88 -10.32
C LYS A 304 13.88 -6.27 -9.66
N PRO A 305 13.21 -7.31 -10.16
CA PRO A 305 13.35 -8.69 -9.65
C PRO A 305 14.80 -9.20 -9.68
N GLU A 306 15.57 -8.83 -10.68
CA GLU A 306 16.97 -9.21 -10.86
C GLU A 306 17.82 -8.71 -9.68
N ASP A 307 17.66 -7.43 -9.32
CA ASP A 307 18.36 -6.84 -8.17
C ASP A 307 18.04 -7.61 -6.87
N VAL A 308 16.80 -8.06 -6.71
CA VAL A 308 16.38 -8.87 -5.55
C VAL A 308 17.06 -10.23 -5.53
N PHE A 309 17.17 -10.88 -6.68
CA PHE A 309 17.85 -12.17 -6.80
C PHE A 309 19.33 -12.03 -6.46
N TYR A 310 20.06 -11.13 -7.12
CA TYR A 310 21.49 -10.91 -6.86
C TYR A 310 21.76 -10.49 -5.42
N HIS A 311 20.89 -9.65 -4.85
CA HIS A 311 20.99 -9.30 -3.44
C HIS A 311 20.85 -10.52 -2.51
N THR A 312 20.01 -11.48 -2.88
CA THR A 312 19.77 -12.70 -2.08
C THR A 312 20.96 -13.66 -2.16
N VAL A 313 21.61 -13.79 -3.34
CA VAL A 313 22.70 -14.75 -3.57
C VAL A 313 24.11 -14.18 -3.37
N ARG A 314 24.25 -12.86 -3.16
CA ARG A 314 25.55 -12.15 -3.04
C ARG A 314 26.58 -12.80 -2.12
N SER A 315 26.16 -13.45 -1.03
CA SER A 315 27.10 -14.06 -0.08
C SER A 315 27.69 -15.38 -0.54
N ILE A 316 27.10 -16.02 -1.56
CA ILE A 316 27.43 -17.38 -2.00
C ILE A 316 27.98 -17.39 -3.43
N PHE A 317 27.45 -16.54 -4.32
CA PHE A 317 27.95 -16.46 -5.70
C PHE A 317 29.40 -15.94 -5.79
N ASP A 318 29.93 -15.34 -4.71
CA ASP A 318 31.34 -14.95 -4.59
C ASP A 318 32.29 -16.13 -4.27
N THR A 319 31.75 -17.33 -3.95
CA THR A 319 32.57 -18.52 -3.66
C THR A 319 32.89 -19.27 -4.96
N ARG A 320 34.19 -19.46 -5.26
CA ARG A 320 34.67 -20.06 -6.53
C ARG A 320 34.40 -21.57 -6.66
N SER A 321 33.92 -22.23 -5.62
CA SER A 321 33.49 -23.63 -5.69
C SER A 321 32.13 -23.67 -6.37
N LEU A 322 31.99 -24.37 -7.51
CA LEU A 322 30.74 -24.55 -8.29
C LEU A 322 30.40 -23.44 -9.30
N ALA A 323 31.41 -22.86 -9.96
CA ALA A 323 31.22 -21.74 -10.89
C ALA A 323 30.26 -22.05 -12.06
N ASP A 324 30.31 -23.27 -12.60
CA ASP A 324 29.45 -23.65 -13.72
C ASP A 324 28.00 -23.76 -13.29
N THR A 325 27.75 -24.37 -12.12
CA THR A 325 26.41 -24.47 -11.54
C THR A 325 25.81 -23.10 -11.24
N ILE A 326 26.63 -22.18 -10.71
CA ILE A 326 26.21 -20.79 -10.44
C ILE A 326 25.78 -20.10 -11.75
N SER A 327 26.58 -20.21 -12.81
CA SER A 327 26.25 -19.65 -14.12
C SER A 327 24.92 -20.19 -14.65
N ILE A 328 24.72 -21.50 -14.58
CA ILE A 328 23.48 -22.15 -15.08
C ILE A 328 22.26 -21.75 -14.23
N MET A 329 22.43 -21.60 -12.91
CA MET A 329 21.37 -21.10 -12.03
C MET A 329 20.92 -19.69 -12.38
N GLU A 330 21.88 -18.82 -12.70
CA GLU A 330 21.61 -17.44 -13.12
C GLU A 330 20.85 -17.40 -14.45
N GLU A 331 21.30 -18.16 -15.44
CA GLU A 331 20.59 -18.30 -16.72
C GLU A 331 19.17 -18.83 -16.55
N PHE A 332 19.01 -19.87 -15.73
CA PHE A 332 17.70 -20.45 -15.42
C PHE A 332 16.77 -19.43 -14.76
N PHE A 333 17.28 -18.66 -13.78
CA PHE A 333 16.52 -17.60 -13.13
C PHE A 333 16.08 -16.52 -14.14
N LEU A 334 17.00 -16.03 -14.98
CA LEU A 334 16.70 -15.00 -15.99
C LEU A 334 15.65 -15.50 -16.99
N SER A 335 15.75 -16.76 -17.43
CA SER A 335 14.74 -17.39 -18.30
C SER A 335 13.35 -17.43 -17.65
N LYS A 336 13.27 -17.75 -16.35
CA LYS A 336 12.00 -17.74 -15.60
C LYS A 336 11.44 -16.33 -15.40
N MET A 337 12.29 -15.33 -15.18
CA MET A 337 11.82 -13.94 -15.02
C MET A 337 11.32 -13.37 -16.35
N ASN A 338 12.06 -13.57 -17.44
CA ASN A 338 11.70 -13.09 -18.77
C ASN A 338 10.38 -13.68 -19.29
N SER A 339 10.01 -14.90 -18.85
CA SER A 339 8.75 -15.55 -19.21
C SER A 339 7.57 -15.23 -18.27
N SER A 340 7.80 -14.55 -17.14
CA SER A 340 6.77 -14.31 -16.12
C SER A 340 5.87 -13.11 -16.44
N GLN A 341 4.57 -13.38 -16.65
CA GLN A 341 3.53 -12.35 -16.81
C GLN A 341 2.94 -11.85 -15.46
N ALA A 342 3.55 -12.22 -14.34
CA ALA A 342 3.09 -11.80 -13.02
C ALA A 342 3.35 -10.30 -12.79
N ASN A 343 2.61 -9.68 -11.86
CA ASN A 343 2.89 -8.29 -11.52
C ASN A 343 4.25 -8.14 -10.82
N MET A 344 4.82 -6.93 -10.86
CA MET A 344 6.16 -6.61 -10.33
C MET A 344 6.37 -7.06 -8.87
N HIS A 345 5.33 -6.94 -8.03
CA HIS A 345 5.42 -7.38 -6.64
C HIS A 345 5.58 -8.90 -6.51
N ILE A 346 4.82 -9.67 -7.30
CA ILE A 346 4.90 -11.12 -7.33
C ILE A 346 6.24 -11.56 -7.94
N GLN A 347 6.70 -10.92 -9.02
CA GLN A 347 8.00 -11.22 -9.63
C GLN A 347 9.16 -11.04 -8.63
N ARG A 348 9.17 -9.95 -7.84
CA ARG A 348 10.17 -9.75 -6.77
C ARG A 348 10.12 -10.84 -5.68
N MET A 349 8.92 -11.29 -5.32
CA MET A 349 8.77 -12.40 -4.36
C MET A 349 9.31 -13.72 -4.94
N GLN A 350 9.06 -13.99 -6.22
CA GLN A 350 9.59 -15.16 -6.91
C GLN A 350 11.11 -15.10 -7.02
N ALA A 351 11.68 -13.95 -7.39
CA ALA A 351 13.12 -13.77 -7.49
C ALA A 351 13.85 -14.04 -6.17
N ARG A 352 13.27 -13.57 -5.05
CA ARG A 352 13.79 -13.91 -3.72
C ARG A 352 13.68 -15.41 -3.42
N GLU A 353 12.55 -16.04 -3.72
CA GLU A 353 12.35 -17.47 -3.48
C GLU A 353 13.37 -18.31 -4.28
N TYR A 354 13.64 -17.94 -5.54
CA TYR A 354 14.69 -18.53 -6.36
C TYR A 354 16.08 -18.31 -5.76
N GLY A 355 16.41 -17.09 -5.31
CA GLY A 355 17.70 -16.81 -4.70
C GLY A 355 17.95 -17.63 -3.43
N LEU A 356 16.94 -17.82 -2.59
CA LEU A 356 17.05 -18.67 -1.40
C LEU A 356 17.19 -20.15 -1.77
N PHE A 357 16.48 -20.62 -2.79
CA PHE A 357 16.66 -21.97 -3.32
C PHE A 357 18.10 -22.19 -3.81
N CYS A 358 18.67 -21.25 -4.57
CA CYS A 358 20.06 -21.33 -5.04
C CYS A 358 21.04 -21.40 -3.87
N LYS A 359 20.85 -20.55 -2.85
CA LYS A 359 21.65 -20.55 -1.62
C LYS A 359 21.65 -21.93 -0.95
N GLU A 360 20.46 -22.48 -0.68
CA GLU A 360 20.35 -23.77 0.00
C GLU A 360 20.92 -24.92 -0.85
N LEU A 361 20.68 -24.91 -2.16
CA LEU A 361 21.22 -25.96 -3.04
C LEU A 361 22.75 -25.92 -3.10
N LEU A 362 23.36 -24.74 -3.20
CA LEU A 362 24.82 -24.59 -3.24
C LEU A 362 25.49 -24.98 -1.92
N GLU A 363 24.83 -24.75 -0.77
CA GLU A 363 25.30 -25.23 0.54
C GLU A 363 25.31 -26.77 0.65
N LEU A 364 24.47 -27.46 -0.14
CA LEU A 364 24.34 -28.92 -0.14
C LEU A 364 25.19 -29.62 -1.23
N LEU A 365 25.60 -28.89 -2.27
CA LEU A 365 26.36 -29.44 -3.38
C LEU A 365 27.85 -29.56 -3.04
N THR A 366 28.46 -30.67 -3.46
CA THR A 366 29.90 -30.91 -3.32
C THR A 366 30.66 -30.75 -4.63
N ASN A 367 30.01 -30.98 -5.77
CA ASN A 367 30.54 -30.85 -7.13
C ASN A 367 29.49 -30.17 -8.01
N ASP A 368 29.89 -29.66 -9.17
CA ASP A 368 28.95 -29.06 -10.12
C ASP A 368 27.80 -30.00 -10.48
N ILE A 369 26.60 -29.44 -10.64
CA ILE A 369 25.35 -30.19 -10.78
C ILE A 369 25.39 -31.18 -11.95
N MET A 370 26.11 -30.84 -13.03
CA MET A 370 26.31 -31.70 -14.20
C MET A 370 27.04 -33.01 -13.88
N TYR A 371 27.87 -33.03 -12.82
CA TYR A 371 28.62 -34.20 -12.38
C TYR A 371 27.94 -35.00 -11.26
N CYS A 372 26.76 -34.58 -10.82
CA CYS A 372 26.01 -35.29 -9.79
C CYS A 372 25.31 -36.54 -10.36
N SER A 373 25.41 -37.66 -9.67
CA SER A 373 24.68 -38.89 -10.02
C SER A 373 23.20 -38.78 -9.65
N ASP A 374 22.35 -39.56 -10.31
CA ASP A 374 20.90 -39.61 -9.99
C ASP A 374 20.62 -39.96 -8.51
N ALA A 375 21.47 -40.77 -7.88
CA ALA A 375 21.38 -41.12 -6.47
C ALA A 375 21.69 -39.91 -5.57
N THR A 376 22.73 -39.14 -5.91
CA THR A 376 23.10 -37.90 -5.23
C THR A 376 21.99 -36.86 -5.33
N LEU A 377 21.43 -36.66 -6.53
CA LEU A 377 20.32 -35.74 -6.76
C LEU A 377 19.06 -36.13 -5.97
N LYS A 378 18.78 -37.43 -5.81
CA LYS A 378 17.67 -37.92 -4.99
C LYS A 378 17.88 -37.62 -3.50
N MET A 379 19.12 -37.72 -3.01
CA MET A 379 19.45 -37.32 -1.64
C MET A 379 19.28 -35.80 -1.46
N LEU A 380 19.79 -35.00 -2.40
CA LEU A 380 19.64 -33.53 -2.39
C LEU A 380 18.15 -33.12 -2.40
N PHE A 381 17.34 -33.75 -3.24
CA PHE A 381 15.90 -33.50 -3.29
C PHE A 381 15.21 -33.74 -1.93
N ASN A 382 15.65 -34.75 -1.19
CA ASN A 382 15.10 -35.06 0.12
C ASN A 382 15.56 -34.08 1.20
N SER A 383 16.80 -33.58 1.10
CA SER A 383 17.37 -32.62 2.07
C SER A 383 16.87 -31.18 1.90
N LEU A 384 16.29 -30.82 0.75
CA LEU A 384 15.69 -29.50 0.56
C LEU A 384 14.55 -29.23 1.56
N SER A 385 14.62 -28.08 2.21
CA SER A 385 13.77 -27.66 3.34
C SER A 385 12.33 -27.35 2.95
N SER A 386 12.10 -26.86 1.72
CA SER A 386 10.80 -26.37 1.26
C SER A 386 10.25 -27.14 0.08
N GLY A 387 8.93 -27.37 0.08
CA GLY A 387 8.22 -27.96 -1.06
C GLY A 387 8.30 -27.10 -2.34
N ASN A 388 8.45 -25.78 -2.22
CA ASN A 388 8.69 -24.91 -3.38
C ASN A 388 10.10 -25.07 -3.92
N TYR A 389 11.11 -25.23 -3.05
CA TYR A 389 12.50 -25.46 -3.48
C TYR A 389 12.64 -26.79 -4.18
N LYS A 390 11.94 -27.83 -3.72
CA LYS A 390 11.83 -29.10 -4.43
C LYS A 390 11.29 -28.91 -5.85
N LYS A 391 10.25 -28.09 -6.04
CA LYS A 391 9.71 -27.76 -7.38
C LYS A 391 10.72 -27.02 -8.24
N HIS A 392 11.39 -26.01 -7.68
CA HIS A 392 12.43 -25.27 -8.39
C HIS A 392 13.58 -26.18 -8.79
N PHE A 393 13.99 -27.09 -7.91
CA PHE A 393 15.01 -28.09 -8.16
C PHE A 393 14.66 -29.00 -9.34
N VAL A 394 13.44 -29.54 -9.39
CA VAL A 394 13.02 -30.39 -10.52
C VAL A 394 13.02 -29.60 -11.84
N HIS A 395 12.44 -28.40 -11.86
CA HIS A 395 12.48 -27.56 -13.06
C HIS A 395 13.89 -27.15 -13.46
N PHE A 396 14.78 -26.96 -12.49
CA PHE A 396 16.19 -26.65 -12.73
C PHE A 396 16.90 -27.85 -13.36
N LEU A 397 16.69 -29.07 -12.85
CA LEU A 397 17.23 -30.28 -13.47
C LEU A 397 16.72 -30.51 -14.89
N ASP A 398 15.44 -30.25 -15.14
CA ASP A 398 14.87 -30.31 -16.49
C ASP A 398 15.56 -29.28 -17.42
N TYR A 399 15.73 -28.05 -16.94
CA TYR A 399 16.47 -27.00 -17.68
C TYR A 399 17.92 -27.41 -17.97
N CYS A 400 18.62 -27.98 -16.98
CA CYS A 400 19.98 -28.48 -17.17
C CYS A 400 20.04 -29.54 -18.28
N LYS A 401 19.08 -30.47 -18.34
CA LYS A 401 19.06 -31.50 -19.39
C LYS A 401 18.76 -30.96 -20.78
N GLU A 402 17.90 -29.95 -20.87
CA GLU A 402 17.54 -29.33 -22.14
C GLU A 402 18.69 -28.47 -22.71
N ASN A 403 19.50 -27.84 -21.83
CA ASN A 403 20.47 -26.83 -22.23
C ASN A 403 21.95 -27.27 -22.06
N LEU A 404 22.23 -28.39 -21.37
CA LEU A 404 23.59 -28.92 -21.21
C LEU A 404 23.73 -30.28 -21.89
N SER A 405 24.80 -30.43 -22.67
CA SER A 405 25.07 -31.67 -23.41
C SER A 405 25.68 -32.80 -22.55
N ASN A 406 26.21 -32.48 -21.37
CA ASN A 406 27.13 -33.36 -20.63
C ASN A 406 26.68 -33.67 -19.18
N CYS A 407 25.38 -33.80 -18.92
CA CYS A 407 24.89 -34.21 -17.60
C CYS A 407 25.09 -35.72 -17.36
N ILE A 408 25.66 -36.10 -16.21
CA ILE A 408 25.81 -37.52 -15.79
C ILE A 408 24.45 -38.14 -15.44
N PHE A 409 23.52 -37.35 -14.89
CA PHE A 409 22.20 -37.82 -14.48
C PHE A 409 21.23 -37.91 -15.65
N SER A 410 20.35 -38.93 -15.63
CA SER A 410 19.45 -39.23 -16.74
C SER A 410 17.97 -39.34 -16.33
N ASN A 411 17.63 -39.50 -15.05
CA ASN A 411 16.25 -39.74 -14.63
C ASN A 411 15.36 -38.50 -14.72
N THR A 412 14.13 -38.66 -15.17
CA THR A 412 13.14 -37.57 -15.14
C THR A 412 12.53 -37.47 -13.75
N TYR A 413 12.65 -36.31 -13.12
CA TYR A 413 12.11 -36.08 -11.79
C TYR A 413 10.71 -35.47 -11.91
N LYS A 414 9.75 -35.97 -11.13
CA LYS A 414 8.39 -35.42 -11.08
C LYS A 414 7.94 -35.30 -9.63
N ILE A 415 7.29 -34.18 -9.31
CA ILE A 415 6.67 -33.96 -8.01
C ILE A 415 5.17 -34.12 -8.18
N SER A 416 4.63 -35.20 -7.63
CA SER A 416 3.20 -35.30 -7.36
C SER A 416 2.93 -34.70 -5.98
N ALA A 417 1.87 -33.90 -5.87
CA ALA A 417 1.33 -33.60 -4.55
C ALA A 417 0.89 -34.94 -3.94
N LYS A 418 1.26 -35.22 -2.67
CA LYS A 418 0.58 -36.29 -1.95
C LYS A 418 -0.92 -35.95 -1.97
N PRO A 419 -1.81 -36.84 -2.43
CA PRO A 419 -3.22 -36.65 -2.20
C PRO A 419 -3.38 -36.50 -0.69
N SER A 420 -3.99 -35.41 -0.25
CA SER A 420 -4.28 -35.19 1.16
C SER A 420 -5.04 -36.41 1.67
N SER A 421 -4.61 -36.96 2.81
CA SER A 421 -5.31 -38.02 3.52
C SER A 421 -6.63 -37.54 4.16
N SER A 422 -7.00 -36.26 3.98
CA SER A 422 -8.39 -35.83 4.07
C SER A 422 -9.01 -36.00 2.69
N GLY A 423 -10.05 -36.84 2.62
CA GLY A 423 -10.71 -37.21 1.38
C GLY A 423 -11.07 -36.00 0.53
N ASN A 424 -11.04 -36.20 -0.79
CA ASN A 424 -11.44 -35.21 -1.78
C ASN A 424 -12.84 -34.60 -1.52
N ASP A 425 -13.69 -35.20 -0.66
CA ASP A 425 -14.97 -34.65 -0.19
C ASP A 425 -14.87 -33.25 0.47
N GLU A 426 -13.69 -32.79 0.91
CA GLU A 426 -13.55 -31.46 1.56
C GLU A 426 -13.53 -30.26 0.58
N GLU A 427 -13.33 -30.47 -0.72
CA GLU A 427 -13.16 -29.39 -1.71
C GLU A 427 -14.47 -28.90 -2.39
N ILE A 428 -15.61 -29.52 -2.07
CA ILE A 428 -16.96 -29.07 -2.46
C ILE A 428 -17.88 -29.01 -1.24
N TYR A 429 -18.82 -28.06 -1.21
CA TYR A 429 -19.95 -28.11 -0.26
C TYR A 429 -20.85 -29.31 -0.57
N PRO A 430 -21.37 -30.01 0.45
CA PRO A 430 -22.45 -30.98 0.29
C PRO A 430 -23.67 -30.38 -0.43
N LEU A 431 -24.45 -31.24 -1.08
CA LEU A 431 -25.57 -30.81 -1.93
C LEU A 431 -26.65 -30.09 -1.11
N GLU A 432 -26.94 -30.60 0.08
CA GLU A 432 -27.89 -29.99 1.02
C GLU A 432 -27.45 -28.57 1.41
N ASP A 433 -26.19 -28.40 1.81
CA ASP A 433 -25.60 -27.10 2.15
C ASP A 433 -25.61 -26.14 0.97
N PHE A 434 -25.34 -26.64 -0.24
CA PHE A 434 -25.36 -25.85 -1.47
C PHE A 434 -26.77 -25.35 -1.81
N ILE A 435 -27.78 -26.23 -1.78
CA ILE A 435 -29.20 -25.89 -2.01
C ILE A 435 -29.69 -24.93 -0.94
N TYR A 436 -29.32 -25.21 0.32
CA TYR A 436 -29.67 -24.35 1.43
C TYR A 436 -29.13 -22.93 1.21
N CYS A 437 -27.84 -22.81 0.87
CA CYS A 437 -27.21 -21.52 0.59
C CYS A 437 -27.84 -20.81 -0.61
N GLN A 438 -28.22 -21.54 -1.66
CA GLN A 438 -28.97 -20.96 -2.80
C GLN A 438 -30.33 -20.39 -2.37
N LYS A 439 -31.11 -21.16 -1.60
CA LYS A 439 -32.40 -20.70 -1.04
C LYS A 439 -32.22 -19.51 -0.10
N TYR A 440 -31.13 -19.52 0.67
CA TYR A 440 -30.76 -18.45 1.59
C TYR A 440 -30.58 -17.13 0.84
N VAL A 441 -29.67 -17.10 -0.15
CA VAL A 441 -29.37 -15.86 -0.88
C VAL A 441 -30.50 -15.40 -1.79
N LYS A 442 -31.37 -16.30 -2.25
CA LYS A 442 -32.55 -15.97 -3.06
C LYS A 442 -33.64 -15.24 -2.27
N ASN A 443 -33.67 -15.38 -0.93
CA ASN A 443 -34.69 -14.78 -0.09
C ASN A 443 -34.43 -13.27 0.11
N ILE A 444 -35.11 -12.44 -0.68
CA ILE A 444 -34.98 -10.98 -0.65
C ILE A 444 -35.33 -10.43 0.74
N GLU A 445 -36.51 -10.77 1.28
CA GLU A 445 -37.03 -10.22 2.53
C GLU A 445 -36.09 -10.46 3.72
N LYS A 446 -35.42 -11.60 3.74
CA LYS A 446 -34.44 -11.94 4.77
C LYS A 446 -33.25 -10.99 4.82
N HIS A 447 -32.73 -10.63 3.66
CA HIS A 447 -31.49 -9.86 3.53
C HIS A 447 -31.73 -8.36 3.45
N PHE A 448 -32.95 -7.98 3.09
CA PHE A 448 -33.33 -6.64 2.73
C PHE A 448 -32.95 -5.56 3.76
N LEU A 449 -33.37 -5.71 5.01
CA LEU A 449 -33.13 -4.70 6.05
C LEU A 449 -31.63 -4.49 6.29
N GLN A 450 -30.86 -5.56 6.40
CA GLN A 450 -29.41 -5.47 6.61
C GLN A 450 -28.68 -4.93 5.38
N ALA A 451 -29.14 -5.27 4.18
CA ALA A 451 -28.52 -4.80 2.94
C ALA A 451 -28.75 -3.30 2.70
N ILE A 452 -29.87 -2.73 3.12
CA ILE A 452 -30.11 -1.28 3.02
C ILE A 452 -29.23 -0.50 4.01
N GLU A 453 -29.06 -1.00 5.22
CA GLU A 453 -28.31 -0.30 6.26
C GLU A 453 -26.78 -0.50 6.15
N ASP A 454 -26.33 -1.65 5.61
CA ASP A 454 -24.89 -1.97 5.50
C ASP A 454 -24.47 -2.28 4.06
N ARG A 455 -23.65 -1.39 3.51
CA ARG A 455 -23.04 -1.52 2.16
C ARG A 455 -22.24 -2.80 1.97
N ARG A 456 -21.45 -3.20 2.97
CA ARG A 456 -20.59 -4.39 2.91
C ARG A 456 -21.43 -5.65 2.98
N TYR A 457 -22.55 -5.62 3.71
CA TYR A 457 -23.54 -6.70 3.70
C TYR A 457 -24.18 -6.84 2.32
N ALA A 458 -24.66 -5.75 1.71
CA ALA A 458 -25.22 -5.76 0.35
C ALA A 458 -24.21 -6.29 -0.68
N GLY A 459 -22.96 -5.81 -0.62
CA GLY A 459 -21.89 -6.31 -1.47
C GLY A 459 -21.60 -7.79 -1.26
N THR A 460 -21.66 -8.28 -0.02
CA THR A 460 -21.52 -9.72 0.29
C THR A 460 -22.66 -10.53 -0.31
N TRP A 461 -23.90 -10.02 -0.19
CA TRP A 461 -25.09 -10.67 -0.71
C TRP A 461 -25.01 -10.87 -2.22
N LEU A 462 -24.67 -9.81 -2.96
CA LEU A 462 -24.45 -9.89 -4.40
C LEU A 462 -23.29 -10.83 -4.74
N TYR A 463 -22.15 -10.67 -4.08
CA TYR A 463 -20.95 -11.46 -4.34
C TYR A 463 -21.16 -12.97 -4.14
N VAL A 464 -21.85 -13.39 -3.07
CA VAL A 464 -22.16 -14.81 -2.84
C VAL A 464 -23.18 -15.31 -3.89
N SER A 465 -24.23 -14.53 -4.18
CA SER A 465 -25.27 -14.91 -5.14
C SER A 465 -24.73 -15.14 -6.55
N LEU A 466 -23.76 -14.34 -6.98
CA LEU A 466 -23.14 -14.48 -8.29
C LEU A 466 -22.41 -15.82 -8.50
N HIS A 467 -21.97 -16.50 -7.43
CA HIS A 467 -21.35 -17.83 -7.53
C HIS A 467 -22.36 -18.94 -7.86
N PHE A 468 -23.66 -18.67 -7.76
CA PHE A 468 -24.73 -19.61 -8.14
C PHE A 468 -25.21 -19.44 -9.59
N THR A 469 -24.78 -18.38 -10.27
CA THR A 469 -25.17 -18.10 -11.66
C THR A 469 -23.97 -18.05 -12.60
N ASN A 470 -22.79 -17.76 -12.07
CA ASN A 470 -21.55 -17.61 -12.84
C ASN A 470 -20.39 -18.32 -12.11
N ALA A 471 -19.48 -18.93 -12.85
CA ALA A 471 -18.30 -19.59 -12.26
C ALA A 471 -17.04 -18.70 -12.33
N TRP A 472 -17.18 -17.38 -12.15
CA TRP A 472 -16.07 -16.45 -12.30
C TRP A 472 -15.12 -16.46 -11.09
N ARG A 473 -13.90 -15.94 -11.25
CA ARG A 473 -13.00 -15.81 -10.10
C ARG A 473 -13.50 -14.67 -9.21
N SER A 474 -13.22 -14.78 -7.92
CA SER A 474 -13.48 -13.73 -6.92
C SER A 474 -13.11 -12.32 -7.39
N ARG A 475 -11.93 -12.14 -8.00
CA ARG A 475 -11.49 -10.84 -8.53
C ARG A 475 -12.39 -10.34 -9.65
N ASP A 476 -12.80 -11.21 -10.57
CA ASP A 476 -13.66 -10.82 -11.69
C ASP A 476 -15.03 -10.35 -11.20
N PHE A 477 -15.58 -10.96 -10.13
CA PHE A 477 -16.80 -10.46 -9.49
C PHE A 477 -16.61 -9.09 -8.81
N LEU A 478 -15.48 -8.89 -8.12
CA LEU A 478 -15.19 -7.62 -7.43
C LEU A 478 -14.94 -6.45 -8.38
N GLU A 479 -14.62 -6.72 -9.65
CA GLU A 479 -14.47 -5.71 -10.71
C GLU A 479 -15.70 -5.62 -11.62
N LEU A 480 -16.85 -6.19 -11.21
CA LEU A 480 -18.10 -6.06 -11.96
C LEU A 480 -18.47 -4.55 -12.08
N PRO A 481 -18.67 -4.03 -13.30
CA PRO A 481 -18.95 -2.61 -13.50
C PRO A 481 -20.32 -2.22 -12.94
N PHE A 482 -20.47 -0.96 -12.53
CA PHE A 482 -21.78 -0.40 -12.21
C PHE A 482 -22.53 -0.04 -13.48
N ILE A 483 -23.86 0.05 -13.38
CA ILE A 483 -24.77 0.30 -14.50
C ILE A 483 -25.64 1.52 -14.20
N ASN A 484 -26.34 2.03 -15.21
CA ASN A 484 -27.28 3.13 -15.01
C ASN A 484 -28.63 2.59 -14.54
N ILE A 485 -28.81 2.52 -13.22
CA ILE A 485 -30.05 2.01 -12.62
C ILE A 485 -31.28 2.88 -12.95
N LYS A 486 -31.09 4.17 -13.27
CA LYS A 486 -32.19 5.10 -13.60
C LYS A 486 -32.93 4.72 -14.89
N LEU A 487 -32.29 3.95 -15.78
CA LEU A 487 -32.94 3.44 -16.99
C LEU A 487 -34.06 2.43 -16.69
N ALA A 488 -34.03 1.80 -15.50
CA ALA A 488 -35.05 0.86 -15.07
C ALA A 488 -36.08 1.47 -14.11
N GLY A 489 -35.77 2.62 -13.49
CA GLY A 489 -36.69 3.37 -12.62
C GLY A 489 -35.95 4.24 -11.62
N ASP A 490 -36.69 5.11 -10.93
CA ASP A 490 -36.16 5.96 -9.86
C ASP A 490 -36.20 5.22 -8.52
N PHE A 491 -35.14 4.43 -8.27
CA PHE A 491 -35.00 3.67 -7.04
C PHE A 491 -34.34 4.50 -5.94
N SER A 492 -34.77 4.28 -4.70
CA SER A 492 -34.13 4.83 -3.50
C SER A 492 -34.32 3.87 -2.33
N PHE A 493 -33.55 4.04 -1.25
CA PHE A 493 -33.76 3.23 -0.04
C PHE A 493 -35.15 3.45 0.56
N GLU A 494 -35.70 4.66 0.50
CA GLU A 494 -37.08 4.95 0.94
C GLU A 494 -38.12 4.26 0.06
N TRP A 495 -37.92 4.22 -1.27
CA TRP A 495 -38.80 3.49 -2.19
C TRP A 495 -38.93 2.02 -1.78
N PHE A 496 -37.81 1.40 -1.44
CA PHE A 496 -37.75 0.04 -0.94
C PHE A 496 -38.40 -0.10 0.46
N LYS A 497 -38.09 0.80 1.40
CA LYS A 497 -38.67 0.81 2.77
C LYS A 497 -40.19 0.92 2.78
N ASN A 498 -40.78 1.58 1.77
CA ASN A 498 -42.23 1.67 1.57
C ASN A 498 -42.89 0.38 1.03
N GLY A 499 -42.17 -0.74 0.97
CA GLY A 499 -42.71 -2.05 0.58
C GLY A 499 -42.66 -2.34 -0.93
N ASN A 500 -42.12 -1.42 -1.75
CA ASN A 500 -42.00 -1.64 -3.18
C ASN A 500 -40.89 -2.66 -3.51
N ARG A 501 -41.09 -3.45 -4.57
CA ARG A 501 -40.13 -4.44 -5.09
C ARG A 501 -40.00 -4.31 -6.59
N LEU A 502 -38.84 -4.70 -7.13
CA LEU A 502 -38.64 -4.73 -8.57
C LEU A 502 -39.61 -5.73 -9.21
N ASN A 503 -40.29 -5.31 -10.27
CA ASN A 503 -40.96 -6.25 -11.15
C ASN A 503 -39.97 -6.86 -12.16
N THR A 504 -40.42 -7.89 -12.88
CA THR A 504 -39.61 -8.61 -13.88
C THR A 504 -39.03 -7.68 -14.94
N THR A 505 -39.80 -6.70 -15.43
CA THR A 505 -39.35 -5.74 -16.45
C THR A 505 -38.22 -4.86 -15.95
N GLN A 506 -38.34 -4.31 -14.74
CA GLN A 506 -37.30 -3.51 -14.11
C GLN A 506 -36.04 -4.35 -13.89
N ALA A 507 -36.20 -5.57 -13.38
CA ALA A 507 -35.08 -6.48 -13.15
C ALA A 507 -34.36 -6.82 -14.46
N GLN A 508 -35.09 -7.10 -15.53
CA GLN A 508 -34.49 -7.41 -16.83
C GLN A 508 -33.75 -6.21 -17.44
N LYS A 509 -34.29 -4.99 -17.32
CA LYS A 509 -33.60 -3.76 -17.76
C LYS A 509 -32.27 -3.53 -17.03
N ILE A 510 -32.18 -3.92 -15.76
CA ILE A 510 -30.92 -3.90 -14.99
C ILE A 510 -29.94 -4.93 -15.56
N ILE A 511 -30.36 -6.20 -15.71
CA ILE A 511 -29.45 -7.27 -16.16
C ILE A 511 -28.99 -7.07 -17.61
N ASN A 512 -29.88 -6.62 -18.52
CA ASN A 512 -29.56 -6.42 -19.94
C ASN A 512 -28.42 -5.42 -20.18
N GLN A 513 -28.21 -4.47 -19.27
CA GLN A 513 -27.08 -3.53 -19.38
C GLN A 513 -25.73 -4.25 -19.33
N TYR A 514 -25.63 -5.41 -18.67
CA TYR A 514 -24.42 -6.23 -18.66
C TYR A 514 -24.23 -7.04 -19.96
N ALA A 515 -25.32 -7.36 -20.68
CA ALA A 515 -25.24 -8.06 -21.97
C ALA A 515 -24.63 -7.16 -23.06
N SER A 516 -24.90 -5.85 -23.01
CA SER A 516 -24.29 -4.86 -23.92
C SER A 516 -22.84 -4.50 -23.58
N GLN A 517 -22.29 -4.99 -22.46
CA GLN A 517 -20.96 -4.64 -22.00
C GLN A 517 -19.92 -5.71 -22.32
N ARG A 518 -18.71 -5.26 -22.70
CA ARG A 518 -17.57 -6.15 -22.92
C ARG A 518 -16.90 -6.51 -21.60
N LEU A 519 -17.36 -7.59 -20.97
CA LEU A 519 -16.78 -8.10 -19.72
C LEU A 519 -15.57 -8.99 -20.04
N VAL A 520 -14.46 -8.83 -19.31
CA VAL A 520 -13.19 -9.52 -19.61
C VAL A 520 -12.63 -10.21 -18.37
N VAL A 521 -12.18 -11.46 -18.51
CA VAL A 521 -11.53 -12.23 -17.45
C VAL A 521 -10.15 -11.66 -17.16
N SER A 522 -9.91 -11.26 -15.90
CA SER A 522 -8.71 -10.52 -15.51
C SER A 522 -7.39 -11.28 -15.74
N LYS A 523 -7.43 -12.61 -15.77
CA LYS A 523 -6.24 -13.47 -15.90
C LYS A 523 -5.90 -13.82 -17.35
N THR A 524 -6.91 -14.00 -18.20
CA THR A 524 -6.76 -14.60 -19.53
C THR A 524 -7.15 -13.64 -20.66
N GLY A 525 -7.78 -12.50 -20.37
CA GLY A 525 -8.25 -11.58 -21.40
C GLY A 525 -9.45 -12.10 -22.20
N ALA A 526 -9.98 -13.29 -21.87
CA ALA A 526 -11.14 -13.87 -22.54
C ALA A 526 -12.41 -13.09 -22.20
N LEU A 527 -13.38 -13.07 -23.13
CA LEU A 527 -14.69 -12.49 -22.88
C LEU A 527 -15.45 -13.29 -21.81
N ASN A 528 -16.04 -12.57 -20.87
CA ASN A 528 -16.94 -13.11 -19.87
C ASN A 528 -18.38 -12.81 -20.30
N ARG A 529 -19.29 -13.76 -20.07
CA ARG A 529 -20.73 -13.57 -20.28
C ARG A 529 -21.41 -13.53 -18.91
N PHE A 530 -22.17 -12.48 -18.65
CA PHE A 530 -22.92 -12.35 -17.41
C PHE A 530 -24.25 -13.09 -17.53
N LEU A 531 -24.39 -14.19 -16.80
CA LEU A 531 -25.57 -15.04 -16.85
C LEU A 531 -26.34 -14.94 -15.54
N VAL A 532 -27.67 -14.88 -15.65
CA VAL A 532 -28.58 -14.90 -14.50
C VAL A 532 -29.74 -15.83 -14.84
N ASN A 533 -29.96 -16.85 -14.01
CA ASN A 533 -31.10 -17.74 -14.17
C ASN A 533 -32.40 -16.98 -13.88
N PHE A 534 -33.50 -17.39 -14.53
CA PHE A 534 -34.79 -16.70 -14.41
C PHE A 534 -35.24 -16.51 -12.96
N ASP A 535 -35.04 -17.52 -12.13
CA ASP A 535 -35.45 -17.53 -10.73
C ASP A 535 -34.55 -16.64 -9.82
N MET A 536 -33.38 -16.25 -10.32
CA MET A 536 -32.42 -15.34 -9.69
C MET A 536 -32.48 -13.92 -10.29
N LEU A 537 -33.30 -13.69 -11.33
CA LEU A 537 -33.43 -12.41 -12.03
C LEU A 537 -33.79 -11.26 -11.08
N ILE A 538 -34.92 -11.37 -10.38
CA ILE A 538 -35.39 -10.34 -9.45
C ILE A 538 -34.44 -10.21 -8.25
N PRO A 539 -34.00 -11.30 -7.57
CA PRO A 539 -33.04 -11.21 -6.49
C PRO A 539 -31.74 -10.49 -6.88
N ILE A 540 -31.06 -10.92 -7.95
CA ILE A 540 -29.77 -10.34 -8.36
C ILE A 540 -29.94 -8.90 -8.81
N ALA A 541 -31.00 -8.57 -9.57
CA ALA A 541 -31.26 -7.19 -9.95
C ALA A 541 -31.49 -6.29 -8.73
N THR A 542 -32.25 -6.77 -7.74
CA THR A 542 -32.47 -6.05 -6.47
C THR A 542 -31.15 -5.81 -5.74
N MET A 543 -30.28 -6.82 -5.66
CA MET A 543 -28.96 -6.71 -5.05
C MET A 543 -28.06 -5.68 -5.77
N ILE A 544 -28.07 -5.68 -7.10
CA ILE A 544 -27.33 -4.70 -7.93
C ILE A 544 -27.82 -3.28 -7.64
N VAL A 545 -29.14 -3.06 -7.63
CA VAL A 545 -29.71 -1.74 -7.33
C VAL A 545 -29.31 -1.26 -5.94
N ILE A 546 -29.43 -2.11 -4.91
CA ILE A 546 -29.05 -1.74 -3.54
C ILE A 546 -27.55 -1.42 -3.46
N CYS A 547 -26.69 -2.22 -4.11
CA CYS A 547 -25.26 -1.96 -4.15
C CYS A 547 -24.92 -0.65 -4.87
N ASP A 548 -25.62 -0.33 -5.97
CA ASP A 548 -25.42 0.92 -6.70
C ASP A 548 -25.92 2.14 -5.91
N LEU A 549 -27.04 2.04 -5.18
CA LEU A 549 -27.51 3.10 -4.28
C LEU A 549 -26.48 3.42 -3.19
N HIS A 550 -25.92 2.38 -2.56
CA HIS A 550 -24.82 2.54 -1.61
C HIS A 550 -23.58 3.18 -2.25
N ARG A 551 -23.21 2.74 -3.45
CA ARG A 551 -22.08 3.28 -4.22
C ARG A 551 -22.29 4.78 -4.50
N GLN A 552 -23.48 5.18 -4.94
CA GLN A 552 -23.83 6.57 -5.20
C GLN A 552 -23.75 7.44 -3.94
N GLY A 553 -24.20 6.91 -2.79
CA GLY A 553 -24.18 7.64 -1.51
C GLY A 553 -22.77 7.97 -0.99
N VAL A 554 -21.74 7.25 -1.42
CA VAL A 554 -20.34 7.45 -0.98
C VAL A 554 -19.35 7.70 -2.14
N ASP A 555 -19.88 7.93 -3.35
CA ASP A 555 -19.14 8.16 -4.60
C ASP A 555 -17.98 7.15 -4.83
N ASP A 556 -18.29 5.85 -4.75
CA ASP A 556 -17.28 4.81 -4.99
C ASP A 556 -17.22 4.41 -6.48
N SER A 557 -16.03 4.03 -6.92
CA SER A 557 -15.74 3.45 -8.23
C SER A 557 -16.21 2.00 -8.37
N LYS A 558 -16.40 1.27 -7.26
CA LYS A 558 -16.76 -0.15 -7.25
C LYS A 558 -18.21 -0.39 -6.87
N LEU A 559 -18.90 -1.21 -7.67
CA LEU A 559 -20.23 -1.72 -7.35
C LEU A 559 -20.20 -2.64 -6.11
N ILE A 560 -19.30 -3.63 -6.12
CA ILE A 560 -19.15 -4.59 -5.01
C ILE A 560 -17.96 -4.19 -4.15
N ASN A 561 -18.24 -3.74 -2.92
CA ASN A 561 -17.21 -3.41 -1.94
C ASN A 561 -17.31 -4.30 -0.69
N LEU A 562 -16.38 -5.24 -0.55
CA LEU A 562 -16.29 -6.14 0.62
C LEU A 562 -15.41 -5.59 1.75
N GLY A 563 -14.96 -4.33 1.67
CA GLY A 563 -14.12 -3.66 2.67
C GLY A 563 -12.67 -4.15 2.75
N ASN A 564 -12.23 -5.10 1.91
CA ASN A 564 -10.84 -5.56 1.84
C ASN A 564 -10.50 -6.16 0.47
N ARG A 565 -9.20 -6.15 0.10
CA ARG A 565 -8.69 -6.75 -1.15
C ARG A 565 -8.70 -8.29 -1.14
N ARG A 566 -8.94 -8.94 0.01
CA ARG A 566 -8.88 -10.39 0.17
C ARG A 566 -10.23 -11.09 -0.09
N GLY A 567 -11.30 -10.33 -0.33
CA GLY A 567 -12.63 -10.87 -0.63
C GLY A 567 -13.32 -11.50 0.58
N ALA A 568 -12.99 -11.09 1.80
CA ALA A 568 -13.62 -11.64 3.00
C ALA A 568 -15.04 -11.08 3.17
N ILE A 569 -16.01 -12.00 3.18
CA ILE A 569 -17.43 -11.71 3.34
C ILE A 569 -17.75 -11.01 4.66
N HIS A 570 -18.89 -10.35 4.72
CA HIS A 570 -19.40 -9.72 5.94
C HIS A 570 -19.62 -10.77 7.04
N LYS A 571 -19.07 -10.53 8.25
CA LYS A 571 -19.05 -11.52 9.35
C LYS A 571 -20.45 -11.98 9.76
N LEU A 572 -21.41 -11.06 9.76
CA LEU A 572 -22.79 -11.33 10.17
C LEU A 572 -23.64 -11.99 9.05
N PHE A 573 -23.13 -12.11 7.82
CA PHE A 573 -23.92 -12.58 6.68
C PHE A 573 -24.40 -14.02 6.84
N PHE A 574 -23.61 -14.87 7.49
CA PHE A 574 -23.94 -16.25 7.83
C PHE A 574 -23.93 -16.46 9.36
N GLU A 575 -24.09 -15.43 10.19
CA GLU A 575 -24.01 -15.62 11.65
C GLU A 575 -25.14 -16.53 12.18
N ASN A 576 -26.35 -16.35 11.65
CA ASN A 576 -27.50 -17.19 11.99
C ASN A 576 -27.47 -18.57 11.33
N TYR A 577 -26.46 -18.87 10.50
CA TYR A 577 -26.36 -20.10 9.73
C TYR A 577 -24.91 -20.53 9.62
N LYS A 578 -24.50 -21.59 10.34
CA LYS A 578 -23.12 -22.10 10.37
C LYS A 578 -22.62 -22.58 8.99
N PHE A 579 -22.41 -21.65 8.06
CA PHE A 579 -21.98 -21.88 6.68
C PHE A 579 -20.71 -21.08 6.45
N ASN A 580 -19.59 -21.79 6.25
CA ASN A 580 -18.29 -21.16 6.03
C ASN A 580 -18.03 -20.98 4.54
N PHE A 581 -18.40 -19.82 4.00
CA PHE A 581 -18.27 -19.52 2.56
C PHE A 581 -16.82 -19.35 2.11
N GLN A 582 -16.47 -20.03 1.01
CA GLN A 582 -15.22 -19.88 0.30
C GLN A 582 -15.50 -19.85 -1.20
N SER A 583 -15.12 -18.76 -1.87
CA SER A 583 -15.33 -18.56 -3.32
C SER A 583 -14.82 -19.74 -4.17
N ARG A 584 -13.62 -20.26 -3.85
CA ARG A 584 -13.04 -21.40 -4.58
C ARG A 584 -13.86 -22.68 -4.39
N LYS A 585 -14.30 -22.97 -3.16
CA LYS A 585 -15.12 -24.14 -2.83
C LYS A 585 -16.50 -24.04 -3.46
N MET A 586 -17.13 -22.86 -3.41
CA MET A 586 -18.45 -22.63 -4.02
C MET A 586 -18.39 -22.76 -5.54
N ASN A 587 -17.37 -22.18 -6.19
CA ASN A 587 -17.17 -22.35 -7.63
C ASN A 587 -16.95 -23.82 -8.00
N ARG A 588 -16.21 -24.60 -7.20
CA ARG A 588 -16.07 -26.05 -7.43
C ARG A 588 -17.42 -26.74 -7.29
N SER A 589 -18.15 -26.52 -6.20
CA SER A 589 -19.52 -27.05 -6.01
C SER A 589 -20.44 -26.75 -7.17
N PHE A 590 -20.56 -25.47 -7.56
CA PHE A 590 -21.42 -25.06 -8.67
C PHE A 590 -21.06 -25.82 -9.96
N MET A 591 -19.76 -25.94 -10.27
CA MET A 591 -19.29 -26.65 -11.46
C MET A 591 -19.48 -28.16 -11.40
N THR A 592 -19.25 -28.76 -10.23
CA THR A 592 -19.45 -30.18 -9.99
C THR A 592 -20.92 -30.52 -10.10
N TYR A 593 -21.83 -29.74 -9.51
CA TYR A 593 -23.27 -29.97 -9.62
C TYR A 593 -23.81 -29.67 -11.02
N LEU A 594 -23.30 -28.64 -11.68
CA LEU A 594 -23.59 -28.38 -13.09
C LEU A 594 -23.15 -29.56 -13.98
N PHE A 595 -21.98 -30.13 -13.71
CA PHE A 595 -21.49 -31.33 -14.39
C PHE A 595 -22.34 -32.57 -14.10
N HIS A 596 -22.62 -32.89 -12.83
CA HIS A 596 -23.38 -34.08 -12.47
C HIS A 596 -24.79 -34.06 -13.04
N LYS A 597 -25.47 -32.90 -13.08
CA LYS A 597 -26.76 -32.81 -13.75
C LYS A 597 -26.63 -33.05 -15.26
N ALA A 598 -25.59 -32.50 -15.89
CA ALA A 598 -25.31 -32.77 -17.29
C ALA A 598 -25.03 -34.27 -17.54
N VAL A 599 -24.41 -34.98 -16.60
CA VAL A 599 -24.14 -36.43 -16.71
C VAL A 599 -25.37 -37.30 -16.41
N GLN A 600 -26.20 -36.92 -15.44
CA GLN A 600 -27.39 -37.68 -15.02
C GLN A 600 -28.56 -37.57 -16.01
N ASN A 601 -28.71 -36.44 -16.70
CA ASN A 601 -29.45 -36.43 -17.94
C ASN A 601 -28.59 -37.15 -18.98
N SER A 602 -28.98 -38.36 -19.41
CA SER A 602 -28.25 -39.16 -20.41
C SER A 602 -27.93 -38.41 -21.72
N GLU A 603 -28.54 -37.23 -21.91
CA GLU A 603 -28.42 -36.23 -22.97
C GLU A 603 -27.05 -35.54 -23.10
N TYR A 604 -26.19 -35.47 -22.07
CA TYR A 604 -24.95 -34.67 -22.15
C TYR A 604 -23.67 -35.42 -21.76
N LYS A 605 -23.69 -36.76 -21.73
CA LYS A 605 -22.55 -37.58 -21.29
C LYS A 605 -21.25 -37.30 -22.07
N ALA A 606 -21.35 -36.99 -23.37
CA ALA A 606 -20.21 -36.63 -24.23
C ALA A 606 -19.70 -35.18 -24.04
N SER A 607 -20.50 -34.30 -23.41
CA SER A 607 -20.28 -32.84 -23.35
C SER A 607 -20.36 -32.22 -21.97
N ALA A 608 -20.58 -33.00 -20.93
CA ALA A 608 -20.69 -32.54 -19.55
C ALA A 608 -19.46 -31.71 -19.12
N LEU A 609 -18.26 -32.02 -19.64
CA LEU A 609 -17.03 -31.27 -19.41
C LEU A 609 -17.03 -29.85 -20.02
N ALA A 610 -17.71 -29.65 -21.16
CA ALA A 610 -17.71 -28.39 -21.91
C ALA A 610 -18.57 -27.29 -21.24
N LEU A 611 -19.51 -27.68 -20.37
CA LEU A 611 -20.43 -26.79 -19.67
C LEU A 611 -19.72 -26.02 -18.54
N PRO A 612 -19.03 -26.67 -17.59
CA PRO A 612 -18.12 -25.99 -16.67
C PRO A 612 -17.02 -25.21 -17.40
N GLN A 613 -16.40 -25.76 -18.45
CA GLN A 613 -15.31 -25.06 -19.13
C GLN A 613 -15.71 -23.66 -19.62
N ARG A 614 -16.94 -23.52 -20.13
CA ARG A 614 -17.47 -22.27 -20.67
C ARG A 614 -18.04 -21.32 -19.62
N ALA A 615 -18.66 -21.82 -18.55
CA ALA A 615 -19.03 -20.98 -17.40
C ALA A 615 -17.82 -20.28 -16.76
N ARG A 616 -16.61 -20.79 -17.03
CA ARG A 616 -15.33 -20.27 -16.51
C ARG A 616 -14.47 -19.54 -17.56
N SER A 617 -14.93 -19.45 -18.82
CA SER A 617 -14.16 -18.93 -19.96
C SER A 617 -12.73 -19.49 -20.05
N HIS A 618 -12.56 -20.78 -19.81
CA HIS A 618 -11.27 -21.47 -19.87
C HIS A 618 -10.94 -21.93 -21.31
N THR A 619 -9.75 -21.58 -21.79
CA THR A 619 -9.26 -21.96 -23.12
C THR A 619 -8.70 -23.40 -23.21
N ASN A 620 -8.28 -24.01 -22.09
CA ASN A 620 -7.67 -25.35 -22.07
C ASN A 620 -8.52 -26.40 -21.32
N GLN A 621 -8.73 -27.57 -21.95
CA GLN A 621 -9.51 -28.72 -21.44
C GLN A 621 -8.97 -29.29 -20.12
N GLU A 622 -7.64 -29.43 -19.97
CA GLU A 622 -7.02 -30.05 -18.77
C GLU A 622 -7.26 -29.30 -17.46
N SER A 623 -7.50 -27.99 -17.51
CA SER A 623 -7.74 -27.20 -16.30
C SER A 623 -9.13 -27.44 -15.71
N THR A 624 -10.09 -27.94 -16.49
CA THR A 624 -11.49 -28.13 -16.08
C THR A 624 -11.73 -29.50 -15.46
N SER A 625 -11.05 -30.53 -15.96
CA SER A 625 -11.13 -31.92 -15.45
C SER A 625 -10.67 -32.03 -13.98
N ILE A 626 -9.72 -31.19 -13.55
CA ILE A 626 -9.21 -31.14 -12.17
C ILE A 626 -10.32 -30.79 -11.14
N TYR A 627 -11.39 -30.10 -11.56
CA TYR A 627 -12.45 -29.63 -10.66
C TYR A 627 -13.68 -30.53 -10.60
N ILE A 628 -13.77 -31.54 -11.48
CA ILE A 628 -14.91 -32.44 -11.53
C ILE A 628 -14.58 -33.64 -10.67
N GLN A 629 -15.11 -33.66 -9.45
CA GLN A 629 -15.02 -34.83 -8.60
C GLN A 629 -15.98 -35.91 -9.12
N THR A 630 -15.48 -37.13 -9.28
CA THR A 630 -16.34 -38.30 -9.49
C THR A 630 -16.97 -38.67 -8.15
N THR A 631 -18.11 -38.06 -7.81
CA THR A 631 -18.84 -38.45 -6.60
C THR A 631 -19.58 -39.75 -6.86
N ASN A 632 -19.11 -40.86 -6.27
CA ASN A 632 -19.79 -42.16 -6.25
C ASN A 632 -20.98 -42.12 -5.28
N LYS A 633 -22.06 -41.41 -5.62
CA LYS A 633 -23.32 -41.50 -4.87
C LYS A 633 -24.49 -41.64 -5.85
N ASP A 634 -25.09 -42.83 -5.83
CA ASP A 634 -26.19 -43.31 -6.69
C ASP A 634 -27.57 -42.66 -6.40
N GLU A 635 -27.61 -41.39 -5.96
CA GLU A 635 -28.89 -40.68 -5.78
C GLU A 635 -29.25 -39.84 -7.02
N PRO A 636 -30.49 -39.94 -7.53
CA PRO A 636 -30.94 -39.11 -8.64
C PRO A 636 -31.04 -37.64 -8.20
N ILE A 637 -30.23 -36.76 -8.79
CA ILE A 637 -30.28 -35.29 -8.65
C ILE A 637 -31.39 -34.78 -9.61
N SER A 638 -32.60 -35.34 -9.51
CA SER A 638 -33.68 -35.09 -10.47
C SER A 638 -34.32 -33.71 -10.27
N ASN A 639 -34.48 -33.23 -9.04
CA ASN A 639 -35.36 -32.07 -8.75
C ASN A 639 -34.68 -30.70 -8.58
N ILE A 640 -33.34 -30.59 -8.59
CA ILE A 640 -32.65 -29.38 -8.09
C ILE A 640 -32.24 -28.38 -9.20
N THR A 641 -32.51 -28.68 -10.47
CA THR A 641 -31.68 -28.13 -11.57
C THR A 641 -32.41 -27.80 -12.87
N GLU A 642 -33.73 -27.81 -12.91
CA GLU A 642 -34.49 -27.35 -14.08
C GLU A 642 -34.16 -25.87 -14.42
N HIS A 643 -33.86 -25.06 -13.39
CA HIS A 643 -33.47 -23.66 -13.52
C HIS A 643 -32.03 -23.40 -13.99
N LEU A 644 -31.15 -24.42 -14.04
CA LEU A 644 -29.73 -24.25 -14.43
C LEU A 644 -29.50 -24.35 -15.95
N PHE A 645 -30.46 -24.88 -16.72
CA PHE A 645 -30.29 -25.17 -18.15
C PHE A 645 -31.08 -24.24 -19.09
N ASN A 646 -31.97 -23.39 -18.57
CA ASN A 646 -32.67 -22.38 -19.38
C ASN A 646 -31.72 -21.25 -19.81
N ARG A 647 -31.01 -21.47 -20.93
CA ARG A 647 -30.08 -20.51 -21.56
C ARG A 647 -30.75 -19.51 -22.50
N GLY A 648 -32.08 -19.50 -22.54
CA GLY A 648 -32.88 -18.55 -23.32
C GLY A 648 -33.02 -18.88 -24.79
N HIS A 649 -32.86 -20.14 -25.23
CA HIS A 649 -33.28 -20.57 -26.58
C HIS A 649 -34.80 -20.78 -26.59
N PHE A 650 -35.44 -20.49 -27.70
CA PHE A 650 -36.88 -20.68 -27.86
C PHE A 650 -37.25 -21.01 -29.30
N GLY A 651 -38.54 -21.13 -29.56
CA GLY A 651 -39.10 -21.29 -30.89
C GLY A 651 -39.42 -22.73 -31.26
N TYR A 652 -40.22 -22.88 -32.30
CA TYR A 652 -40.82 -24.17 -32.71
C TYR A 652 -39.79 -25.30 -32.81
N LEU A 653 -38.70 -25.06 -33.56
CA LEU A 653 -37.67 -26.06 -33.81
C LEU A 653 -36.91 -26.50 -32.55
N TYR A 654 -36.64 -25.56 -31.64
CA TYR A 654 -35.98 -25.89 -30.38
C TYR A 654 -36.89 -26.75 -29.49
N ASN A 655 -38.17 -26.39 -29.38
CA ASN A 655 -39.14 -27.14 -28.59
C ASN A 655 -39.37 -28.53 -29.16
N LEU A 656 -39.53 -28.64 -30.48
CA LEU A 656 -39.67 -29.91 -31.20
C LEU A 656 -38.43 -30.81 -31.02
N LEU A 657 -37.22 -30.25 -31.07
CA LEU A 657 -35.99 -31.00 -30.81
C LEU A 657 -35.95 -31.58 -29.39
N ILE A 658 -36.30 -30.78 -28.38
CA ILE A 658 -36.34 -31.22 -26.98
C ILE A 658 -37.40 -32.31 -26.77
N GLN A 659 -38.62 -32.13 -27.31
CA GLN A 659 -39.71 -33.09 -27.18
C GLN A 659 -39.42 -34.40 -27.94
N ALA A 660 -38.85 -34.34 -29.14
CA ALA A 660 -38.44 -35.51 -29.91
C ALA A 660 -37.38 -36.35 -29.16
N ILE A 661 -36.43 -35.69 -28.51
CA ILE A 661 -35.42 -36.34 -27.68
C ILE A 661 -36.06 -36.98 -26.43
N GLN A 662 -37.01 -36.31 -25.78
CA GLN A 662 -37.72 -36.82 -24.61
C GLN A 662 -38.52 -38.10 -24.94
N ILE A 663 -39.31 -38.09 -26.01
CA ILE A 663 -40.13 -39.24 -26.41
C ILE A 663 -39.25 -40.46 -26.73
N LYS A 664 -38.15 -40.27 -27.47
CA LYS A 664 -37.23 -41.35 -27.83
C LYS A 664 -36.40 -41.91 -26.66
N LYS A 665 -36.46 -41.27 -25.48
CA LYS A 665 -35.69 -41.64 -24.28
C LYS A 665 -36.51 -42.33 -23.19
N GLU A 666 -37.84 -42.28 -23.26
CA GLU A 666 -38.68 -43.00 -22.31
C GLU A 666 -38.51 -44.51 -22.51
N ASN A 667 -37.80 -45.15 -21.56
CA ASN A 667 -37.62 -46.59 -21.55
C ASN A 667 -38.99 -47.27 -21.34
N ASN A 668 -39.35 -48.19 -22.23
CA ASN A 668 -40.62 -48.96 -22.32
C ASN A 668 -41.72 -48.35 -23.19
N ILE A 669 -41.37 -47.85 -24.38
CA ILE A 669 -42.37 -47.53 -25.40
C ILE A 669 -42.15 -48.49 -26.58
N SER A 670 -43.20 -49.19 -27.01
CA SER A 670 -43.14 -50.01 -28.22
C SER A 670 -43.02 -49.13 -29.47
N LEU A 671 -42.50 -49.66 -30.59
CA LEU A 671 -42.42 -48.90 -31.86
C LEU A 671 -43.78 -48.31 -32.28
N ASP A 672 -44.89 -48.99 -31.94
CA ASP A 672 -46.25 -48.54 -32.24
C ASP A 672 -46.69 -47.37 -31.36
N GLU A 673 -46.29 -47.34 -30.08
CA GLU A 673 -46.56 -46.23 -29.16
C GLU A 673 -45.64 -45.02 -29.41
N GLU A 674 -44.39 -45.24 -29.83
CA GLU A 674 -43.49 -44.18 -30.31
C GLU A 674 -44.13 -43.50 -31.53
N THR A 675 -44.63 -44.31 -32.47
CA THR A 675 -45.33 -43.84 -33.66
C THR A 675 -46.64 -43.11 -33.28
N ALA A 676 -47.40 -43.60 -32.30
CA ALA A 676 -48.63 -42.95 -31.84
C ALA A 676 -48.38 -41.57 -31.19
N ARG A 677 -47.33 -41.43 -30.37
CA ARG A 677 -46.96 -40.14 -29.77
C ARG A 677 -46.35 -39.17 -30.79
N ILE A 678 -45.63 -39.69 -31.79
CA ILE A 678 -45.20 -38.92 -32.96
C ILE A 678 -46.42 -38.37 -33.72
N LEU A 679 -47.47 -39.17 -33.90
CA LEU A 679 -48.74 -38.74 -34.50
C LEU A 679 -49.53 -37.76 -33.60
N GLU A 680 -49.45 -37.87 -32.27
CA GLU A 680 -50.03 -36.88 -31.35
C GLU A 680 -49.28 -35.54 -31.37
N LEU A 681 -47.95 -35.54 -31.44
CA LEU A 681 -47.17 -34.31 -31.64
C LEU A 681 -47.56 -33.62 -32.95
N GLN A 682 -47.75 -34.37 -34.04
CA GLN A 682 -48.26 -33.80 -35.29
C GLN A 682 -49.62 -33.12 -35.14
N LYS A 683 -50.49 -33.63 -34.25
CA LYS A 683 -51.80 -33.03 -33.95
C LYS A 683 -51.71 -31.79 -33.04
N ILE A 684 -50.79 -31.78 -32.07
CA ILE A 684 -50.60 -30.64 -31.14
C ILE A 684 -50.14 -29.38 -31.88
N PHE A 685 -49.38 -29.54 -32.98
CA PHE A 685 -48.92 -28.43 -33.81
C PHE A 685 -49.87 -28.08 -34.98
N GLN A 686 -51.10 -28.61 -35.01
CA GLN A 686 -52.17 -28.16 -35.91
C GLN A 686 -52.97 -27.01 -35.28
N THR A 687 -52.70 -25.77 -35.68
CA THR A 687 -53.49 -24.60 -35.26
C THR A 687 -54.81 -24.50 -36.04
N PRO A 688 -55.95 -24.13 -35.42
CA PRO A 688 -57.21 -23.93 -36.16
C PRO A 688 -57.10 -22.76 -37.14
N LEU A 689 -57.24 -23.03 -38.44
CA LEU A 689 -57.35 -22.00 -39.47
C LEU A 689 -58.63 -21.19 -39.26
N SER A 690 -58.50 -19.94 -38.81
CA SER A 690 -59.58 -18.96 -38.92
C SER A 690 -59.05 -17.66 -39.52
N LEU A 691 -59.74 -17.20 -40.58
CA LEU A 691 -59.48 -16.08 -41.49
C LEU A 691 -58.81 -16.48 -42.83
N GLU A 692 -59.61 -16.49 -43.89
CA GLU A 692 -59.28 -17.03 -45.23
C GLU A 692 -58.02 -16.45 -45.90
N ASN A 693 -57.64 -15.19 -45.64
CA ASN A 693 -56.41 -14.58 -46.18
C ASN A 693 -55.17 -14.74 -45.27
N PHE A 694 -55.36 -14.94 -43.96
CA PHE A 694 -54.28 -15.32 -43.03
C PHE A 694 -53.99 -16.82 -43.10
N GLY A 695 -55.00 -17.59 -43.52
CA GLY A 695 -54.97 -19.03 -43.71
C GLY A 695 -53.87 -19.51 -44.65
N TYR A 696 -53.63 -18.84 -45.79
CA TYR A 696 -52.59 -19.27 -46.74
C TYR A 696 -51.16 -19.15 -46.17
N PHE A 697 -50.85 -18.05 -45.46
CA PHE A 697 -49.57 -17.87 -44.78
C PHE A 697 -49.38 -18.91 -43.67
N LEU A 698 -50.39 -19.09 -42.81
CA LEU A 698 -50.38 -20.11 -41.76
C LEU A 698 -50.26 -21.52 -42.34
N GLN A 699 -50.94 -21.80 -43.45
CA GLN A 699 -50.89 -23.09 -44.15
C GLN A 699 -49.50 -23.36 -44.75
N THR A 700 -48.84 -22.34 -45.31
CA THR A 700 -47.48 -22.48 -45.85
C THR A 700 -46.46 -22.71 -44.73
N GLN A 701 -46.57 -21.98 -43.62
CA GLN A 701 -45.73 -22.22 -42.43
C GLN A 701 -45.99 -23.60 -41.81
N HIS A 702 -47.25 -24.04 -41.77
CA HIS A 702 -47.62 -25.36 -41.29
C HIS A 702 -47.00 -26.48 -42.13
N GLN A 703 -47.06 -26.39 -43.46
CA GLN A 703 -46.44 -27.36 -44.37
C GLN A 703 -44.91 -27.44 -44.19
N GLU A 704 -44.24 -26.28 -44.04
CA GLU A 704 -42.81 -26.21 -43.77
C GLU A 704 -42.44 -26.84 -42.41
N HIS A 705 -43.23 -26.56 -41.37
CA HIS A 705 -43.03 -27.09 -40.02
C HIS A 705 -43.34 -28.58 -39.90
N GLU A 706 -44.32 -29.10 -40.64
CA GLU A 706 -44.67 -30.51 -40.71
C GLU A 706 -43.55 -31.32 -41.37
N SER A 707 -43.02 -30.84 -42.50
CA SER A 707 -41.87 -31.45 -43.17
C SER A 707 -40.64 -31.54 -42.25
N MET A 708 -40.37 -30.47 -41.50
CA MET A 708 -39.27 -30.42 -40.54
C MET A 708 -39.52 -31.32 -39.32
N ALA A 709 -40.76 -31.42 -38.82
CA ALA A 709 -41.12 -32.36 -37.77
C ALA A 709 -40.88 -33.80 -38.18
N LEU A 710 -41.33 -34.19 -39.38
CA LEU A 710 -41.05 -35.52 -39.93
C LEU A 710 -39.54 -35.78 -40.04
N GLN A 711 -38.78 -34.78 -40.48
CA GLN A 711 -37.32 -34.89 -40.57
C GLN A 711 -36.68 -35.11 -39.19
N ILE A 712 -37.11 -34.40 -38.15
CA ILE A 712 -36.52 -34.48 -36.81
C ILE A 712 -36.94 -35.77 -36.10
N LEU A 713 -38.21 -36.15 -36.20
CA LEU A 713 -38.75 -37.35 -35.55
C LEU A 713 -38.19 -38.62 -36.19
N SER A 714 -37.78 -38.57 -37.45
CA SER A 714 -37.08 -39.68 -38.14
C SER A 714 -35.56 -39.74 -37.88
N MET A 715 -34.95 -38.71 -37.28
CA MET A 715 -33.51 -38.76 -36.95
C MET A 715 -33.24 -39.74 -35.80
N PRO A 716 -32.11 -40.48 -35.84
CA PRO A 716 -31.66 -41.28 -34.70
C PRO A 716 -31.45 -40.39 -33.47
N LEU A 717 -31.79 -40.91 -32.28
CA LEU A 717 -31.62 -40.20 -31.01
C LEU A 717 -30.21 -39.60 -30.87
N LYS A 718 -29.19 -40.37 -31.24
CA LYS A 718 -27.79 -39.93 -31.15
C LYS A 718 -27.49 -38.70 -32.01
N THR A 719 -28.09 -38.62 -33.20
CA THR A 719 -27.93 -37.47 -34.12
C THR A 719 -28.62 -36.21 -33.59
N LEU A 720 -29.79 -36.38 -32.96
CA LEU A 720 -30.51 -35.28 -32.30
C LEU A 720 -29.72 -34.74 -31.11
N GLU A 721 -29.15 -35.63 -30.29
CA GLU A 721 -28.28 -35.26 -29.18
C GLU A 721 -27.03 -34.49 -29.65
N ASP A 722 -26.37 -34.94 -30.72
CA ASP A 722 -25.18 -34.27 -31.28
C ASP A 722 -25.52 -32.88 -31.85
N LYS A 723 -26.72 -32.69 -32.41
CA LYS A 723 -27.20 -31.38 -32.85
C LYS A 723 -27.52 -30.46 -31.67
N LEU A 724 -28.23 -30.96 -30.67
CA LEU A 724 -28.53 -30.22 -29.44
C LEU A 724 -27.23 -29.81 -28.72
N GLU A 725 -26.24 -30.69 -28.71
CA GLU A 725 -24.91 -30.40 -28.21
C GLU A 725 -24.27 -29.22 -28.96
N LYS A 726 -24.23 -29.24 -30.29
CA LYS A 726 -23.64 -28.15 -31.10
C LYS A 726 -24.30 -26.81 -30.84
N LEU A 727 -25.63 -26.78 -30.69
CA LEU A 727 -26.39 -25.58 -30.30
C LEU A 727 -25.94 -25.09 -28.93
N TYR A 728 -25.92 -25.99 -27.94
CA TYR A 728 -25.40 -25.62 -26.63
C TYR A 728 -23.93 -25.21 -26.65
N LYS A 729 -23.14 -25.55 -27.68
CA LYS A 729 -21.74 -25.14 -27.87
C LYS A 729 -21.56 -23.82 -28.63
N ASP A 730 -22.62 -23.18 -29.10
CA ASP A 730 -22.55 -22.06 -30.08
C ASP A 730 -21.75 -22.46 -31.35
N LEU A 731 -21.71 -23.75 -31.70
CA LEU A 731 -20.96 -24.29 -32.85
C LEU A 731 -21.83 -24.44 -34.10
N SER A 732 -23.02 -23.84 -34.06
CA SER A 732 -24.00 -23.83 -35.14
C SER A 732 -24.29 -22.39 -35.58
N PRO A 733 -23.29 -21.64 -36.08
CA PRO A 733 -23.47 -20.24 -36.44
C PRO A 733 -24.49 -20.07 -37.58
N SER A 734 -25.21 -18.96 -37.53
CA SER A 734 -26.09 -18.48 -38.60
C SER A 734 -25.60 -17.13 -39.14
N HIS A 735 -26.23 -16.59 -40.18
CA HIS A 735 -25.92 -15.25 -40.70
C HIS A 735 -26.46 -14.11 -39.82
N THR A 736 -27.25 -14.42 -38.78
CA THR A 736 -27.83 -13.41 -37.90
C THR A 736 -27.38 -13.64 -36.45
N GLU A 737 -26.98 -12.55 -35.80
CA GLU A 737 -26.63 -12.56 -34.39
C GLU A 737 -27.80 -13.05 -33.53
N HIS A 738 -27.51 -13.80 -32.47
CA HIS A 738 -28.52 -14.43 -31.59
C HIS A 738 -29.43 -15.47 -32.26
N ILE A 739 -29.11 -15.95 -33.47
CA ILE A 739 -29.73 -17.13 -34.09
C ILE A 739 -28.68 -18.22 -34.30
N GLU A 740 -29.01 -19.45 -33.93
CA GLU A 740 -28.26 -20.64 -34.33
C GLU A 740 -28.95 -21.40 -35.46
N CYS A 741 -28.14 -22.02 -36.32
CA CYS A 741 -28.62 -22.73 -37.50
C CYS A 741 -28.60 -24.25 -37.26
N PHE A 742 -29.78 -24.86 -37.26
CA PHE A 742 -29.92 -26.31 -37.11
C PHE A 742 -29.30 -27.09 -38.28
N SER A 743 -29.24 -26.51 -39.48
CA SER A 743 -28.70 -27.17 -40.68
C SER A 743 -27.19 -26.94 -40.88
N HIS A 744 -26.51 -26.18 -40.02
CA HIS A 744 -25.07 -25.90 -40.12
C HIS A 744 -24.24 -27.20 -40.22
N PRO A 745 -23.25 -27.30 -41.15
CA PRO A 745 -22.71 -26.25 -42.03
C PRO A 745 -23.45 -26.06 -43.37
N ASN A 746 -24.47 -26.86 -43.67
CA ASN A 746 -25.10 -26.88 -44.98
C ASN A 746 -26.34 -25.97 -45.00
N CYS A 747 -26.12 -24.69 -45.29
CA CYS A 747 -27.20 -23.70 -45.41
C CYS A 747 -27.96 -23.87 -46.73
N ILE A 748 -29.29 -23.94 -46.68
CA ILE A 748 -30.15 -23.98 -47.88
C ILE A 748 -30.25 -22.62 -48.60
N THR A 749 -29.94 -21.53 -47.89
CA THR A 749 -30.01 -20.14 -48.37
C THR A 749 -28.70 -19.39 -48.09
N PRO A 750 -27.56 -19.83 -48.66
CA PRO A 750 -26.24 -19.28 -48.35
C PRO A 750 -26.07 -17.80 -48.73
N ASN A 751 -26.94 -17.27 -49.60
CA ASN A 751 -26.91 -15.87 -50.03
C ASN A 751 -27.88 -14.97 -49.24
N SER A 752 -28.61 -15.48 -48.25
CA SER A 752 -29.52 -14.67 -47.43
C SER A 752 -28.75 -13.77 -46.47
N SER A 753 -29.13 -12.50 -46.37
CA SER A 753 -28.57 -11.54 -45.41
C SER A 753 -29.14 -11.68 -44.00
N SER A 754 -30.18 -12.51 -43.82
CA SER A 754 -30.83 -12.73 -42.52
C SER A 754 -31.31 -14.17 -42.38
N CYS A 755 -31.16 -14.74 -41.18
CA CYS A 755 -31.70 -16.03 -40.78
C CYS A 755 -32.99 -15.89 -39.95
N VAL A 756 -33.44 -14.67 -39.68
CA VAL A 756 -34.71 -14.43 -38.99
C VAL A 756 -35.85 -14.99 -39.84
N GLY A 757 -36.76 -15.78 -39.27
CA GLY A 757 -37.87 -16.39 -40.01
C GLY A 757 -37.49 -17.56 -40.94
N CYS A 758 -36.25 -18.07 -40.84
CA CYS A 758 -35.83 -19.32 -41.48
C CYS A 758 -36.36 -20.53 -40.71
N ILE A 759 -36.80 -21.57 -41.42
CA ILE A 759 -37.31 -22.81 -40.80
C ILE A 759 -36.26 -23.49 -39.91
N TYR A 760 -34.97 -23.38 -40.25
CA TYR A 760 -33.86 -23.97 -39.48
C TYR A 760 -33.30 -23.05 -38.39
N SER A 761 -33.97 -21.93 -38.11
CA SER A 761 -33.52 -20.98 -37.10
C SER A 761 -33.86 -21.46 -35.68
N ILE A 762 -32.88 -21.34 -34.79
CA ILE A 762 -33.04 -21.57 -33.35
C ILE A 762 -32.70 -20.25 -32.64
N PRO A 763 -33.72 -19.42 -32.34
CA PRO A 763 -33.53 -18.10 -31.78
C PRO A 763 -33.11 -18.15 -30.30
N LYS A 764 -32.31 -17.16 -29.90
CA LYS A 764 -31.98 -16.84 -28.50
C LYS A 764 -32.75 -15.62 -28.05
N VAL A 765 -32.96 -15.51 -26.73
CA VAL A 765 -33.77 -14.45 -26.11
C VAL A 765 -33.35 -13.03 -26.50
N TYR A 766 -32.05 -12.81 -26.73
CA TYR A 766 -31.53 -11.51 -27.14
C TYR A 766 -31.92 -11.11 -28.57
N LEU A 767 -32.36 -12.05 -29.42
CA LEU A 767 -32.92 -11.74 -30.73
C LEU A 767 -34.15 -10.83 -30.62
N LEU A 768 -34.91 -10.90 -29.51
CA LEU A 768 -36.09 -10.07 -29.30
C LEU A 768 -35.78 -8.57 -29.41
N ILE A 769 -34.57 -8.15 -29.03
CA ILE A 769 -34.11 -6.76 -29.17
C ILE A 769 -34.10 -6.33 -30.64
N SER A 770 -33.59 -7.20 -31.52
CA SER A 770 -33.47 -6.93 -32.96
C SER A 770 -34.81 -7.06 -33.72
N ILE A 771 -35.78 -7.82 -33.20
CA ILE A 771 -37.06 -8.02 -33.87
C ILE A 771 -37.86 -6.71 -33.98
N GLN A 772 -37.87 -5.87 -32.94
CA GLN A 772 -38.59 -4.59 -32.98
C GLN A 772 -38.05 -3.66 -34.08
N GLU A 773 -36.72 -3.55 -34.17
CA GLU A 773 -36.07 -2.74 -35.20
C GLU A 773 -36.36 -3.27 -36.61
N GLU A 774 -36.33 -4.59 -36.78
CA GLU A 774 -36.58 -5.23 -38.07
C GLU A 774 -38.04 -5.01 -38.51
N ILE A 775 -39.01 -5.24 -37.62
CA ILE A 775 -40.43 -4.98 -37.91
C ILE A 775 -40.64 -3.50 -38.29
N SER A 776 -40.03 -2.57 -37.55
CA SER A 776 -40.14 -1.14 -37.84
C SER A 776 -39.62 -0.78 -39.23
N LYS A 777 -38.47 -1.35 -39.65
CA LYS A 777 -37.93 -1.18 -41.01
C LYS A 777 -38.89 -1.71 -42.07
N ARG A 778 -39.45 -2.91 -41.86
CA ARG A 778 -40.40 -3.53 -42.80
C ARG A 778 -41.69 -2.72 -42.92
N ILE A 779 -42.20 -2.16 -41.81
CA ILE A 779 -43.37 -1.27 -41.80
C ILE A 779 -43.12 -0.01 -42.64
N ILE A 780 -41.94 0.59 -42.53
CA ILE A 780 -41.57 1.78 -43.33
C ILE A 780 -41.58 1.43 -44.82
N VAL A 781 -40.94 0.32 -45.21
CA VAL A 781 -40.91 -0.12 -46.61
C VAL A 781 -42.32 -0.43 -47.11
N LEU A 782 -43.13 -1.16 -46.32
CA LEU A 782 -44.52 -1.49 -46.66
C LEU A 782 -45.37 -0.24 -46.94
N LYS A 783 -45.25 0.80 -46.11
CA LYS A 783 -45.98 2.07 -46.29
C LYS A 783 -45.53 2.88 -47.50
N SER A 784 -44.30 2.69 -47.95
CA SER A 784 -43.72 3.41 -49.10
C SER A 784 -43.73 2.62 -50.40
N ALA A 785 -44.16 1.35 -50.36
CA ALA A 785 -44.14 0.46 -51.51
C ALA A 785 -45.18 0.91 -52.55
N THR A 786 -44.74 1.03 -53.80
CA THR A 786 -45.63 1.35 -54.93
C THR A 786 -46.00 0.12 -55.76
N LEU A 787 -45.25 -0.98 -55.61
CA LEU A 787 -45.48 -2.25 -56.30
C LEU A 787 -46.08 -3.27 -55.33
N ILE A 788 -47.18 -3.92 -55.74
CA ILE A 788 -47.89 -4.90 -54.91
C ILE A 788 -47.01 -6.08 -54.51
N SER A 789 -46.10 -6.53 -55.38
CA SER A 789 -45.18 -7.64 -55.09
C SER A 789 -44.18 -7.32 -53.97
N VAL A 790 -43.73 -6.06 -53.88
CA VAL A 790 -42.85 -5.61 -52.79
C VAL A 790 -43.65 -5.51 -51.49
N ALA A 791 -44.86 -4.98 -51.56
CA ALA A 791 -45.72 -4.82 -50.41
C ALA A 791 -46.17 -6.18 -49.82
N GLU A 792 -46.57 -7.14 -50.65
CA GLU A 792 -46.86 -8.53 -50.24
C GLU A 792 -45.64 -9.22 -49.61
N ARG A 793 -44.44 -8.99 -50.16
CA ARG A 793 -43.19 -9.50 -49.57
C ARG A 793 -42.97 -8.94 -48.17
N GLU A 794 -43.04 -7.62 -47.98
CA GLU A 794 -42.83 -7.02 -46.65
C GLU A 794 -43.92 -7.42 -45.66
N LYS A 795 -45.18 -7.53 -46.10
CA LYS A 795 -46.30 -8.05 -45.29
C LYS A 795 -46.01 -9.47 -44.81
N SER A 796 -45.59 -10.36 -45.70
CA SER A 796 -45.18 -11.73 -45.37
C SER A 796 -44.05 -11.77 -44.34
N TRP A 797 -43.04 -10.91 -44.47
CA TRP A 797 -41.94 -10.78 -43.51
C TRP A 797 -42.39 -10.31 -42.13
N ILE A 798 -43.28 -9.31 -42.06
CA ILE A 798 -43.87 -8.83 -40.80
C ILE A 798 -44.62 -9.98 -40.11
N LEU A 799 -45.39 -10.77 -40.86
CA LEU A 799 -46.12 -11.91 -40.32
C LEU A 799 -45.19 -13.00 -39.75
N ARG A 800 -44.06 -13.29 -40.41
CA ARG A 800 -43.04 -14.22 -39.87
C ARG A 800 -42.44 -13.73 -38.56
N LEU A 801 -42.14 -12.43 -38.45
CA LEU A 801 -41.59 -11.83 -37.24
C LEU A 801 -42.61 -11.83 -36.09
N LEU A 802 -43.89 -11.60 -36.40
CA LEU A 802 -44.98 -11.72 -35.43
C LEU A 802 -45.16 -13.14 -34.91
N HIS A 803 -45.05 -14.15 -35.78
CA HIS A 803 -45.11 -15.55 -35.37
C HIS A 803 -43.96 -15.89 -34.39
N LEU A 804 -42.74 -15.42 -34.68
CA LEU A 804 -41.59 -15.61 -33.80
C LEU A 804 -41.76 -14.91 -32.44
N LEU A 805 -42.39 -13.73 -32.41
CA LEU A 805 -42.76 -13.05 -31.17
C LEU A 805 -43.82 -13.83 -30.39
N GLN A 806 -44.81 -14.41 -31.08
CA GLN A 806 -45.81 -15.26 -30.44
C GLN A 806 -45.17 -16.49 -29.81
N GLU A 807 -44.26 -17.17 -30.51
CA GLU A 807 -43.51 -18.31 -29.94
C GLU A 807 -42.70 -17.90 -28.70
N ALA A 808 -42.12 -16.69 -28.69
CA ALA A 808 -41.44 -16.16 -27.52
C ALA A 808 -42.41 -15.89 -26.36
N VAL A 809 -43.60 -15.36 -26.65
CA VAL A 809 -44.65 -15.10 -25.65
C VAL A 809 -45.16 -16.41 -25.07
N ASP A 810 -45.35 -17.44 -25.89
CA ASP A 810 -45.77 -18.76 -25.45
C ASP A 810 -44.71 -19.43 -24.57
N THR A 811 -43.42 -19.23 -24.89
CA THR A 811 -42.29 -19.83 -24.16
C THR A 811 -41.98 -19.09 -22.85
N PHE A 812 -42.00 -17.76 -22.84
CA PHE A 812 -41.50 -16.95 -21.74
C PHE A 812 -42.55 -16.08 -21.04
N GLY A 813 -43.76 -16.00 -21.59
CA GLY A 813 -44.83 -15.14 -21.11
C GLY A 813 -44.80 -13.73 -21.70
N LYS A 814 -45.98 -13.13 -21.80
CA LYS A 814 -46.20 -11.80 -22.40
C LYS A 814 -45.38 -10.70 -21.71
N ASP A 815 -45.37 -10.66 -20.39
CA ASP A 815 -44.67 -9.62 -19.63
C ASP A 815 -43.15 -9.66 -19.83
N TYR A 816 -42.60 -10.86 -20.02
CA TYR A 816 -41.19 -11.06 -20.28
C TYR A 816 -40.81 -10.56 -21.67
N VAL A 817 -41.54 -10.95 -22.72
CA VAL A 817 -41.30 -10.47 -24.08
C VAL A 817 -41.50 -8.95 -24.18
N ASN A 818 -42.50 -8.42 -23.47
CA ASN A 818 -42.78 -6.99 -23.41
C ASN A 818 -41.64 -6.16 -22.77
N SER A 819 -40.70 -6.81 -22.08
CA SER A 819 -39.48 -6.16 -21.57
C SER A 819 -38.40 -5.95 -22.63
N PHE A 820 -38.49 -6.67 -23.76
CA PHE A 820 -37.58 -6.54 -24.91
C PHE A 820 -38.22 -5.77 -26.06
N VAL A 821 -39.53 -5.91 -26.25
CA VAL A 821 -40.29 -5.31 -27.35
C VAL A 821 -41.55 -4.65 -26.81
N ASP A 822 -41.82 -3.37 -27.13
CA ASP A 822 -43.10 -2.75 -26.77
C ASP A 822 -44.22 -3.29 -27.67
N LEU A 823 -44.86 -4.37 -27.22
CA LEU A 823 -45.87 -5.08 -28.00
C LEU A 823 -47.07 -4.18 -28.31
N ASN A 824 -47.45 -3.28 -27.39
CA ASN A 824 -48.63 -2.44 -27.59
C ASN A 824 -48.40 -1.43 -28.71
N THR A 825 -47.26 -0.71 -28.66
CA THR A 825 -46.90 0.27 -29.69
C THR A 825 -46.68 -0.42 -31.04
N LEU A 826 -45.96 -1.55 -31.03
CA LEU A 826 -45.66 -2.33 -32.22
C LEU A 826 -46.93 -2.82 -32.94
N PHE A 827 -47.88 -3.40 -32.20
CA PHE A 827 -49.14 -3.88 -32.80
C PHE A 827 -49.97 -2.75 -33.40
N GLN A 828 -49.96 -1.55 -32.81
CA GLN A 828 -50.63 -0.39 -33.39
C GLN A 828 -49.98 0.04 -34.71
N GLU A 829 -48.65 0.10 -34.76
CA GLU A 829 -47.91 0.45 -35.98
C GLU A 829 -48.17 -0.53 -37.13
N ILE A 830 -48.17 -1.83 -36.83
CA ILE A 830 -48.48 -2.88 -37.81
C ILE A 830 -49.92 -2.75 -38.31
N LYS A 831 -50.88 -2.56 -37.40
CA LYS A 831 -52.29 -2.38 -37.77
C LYS A 831 -52.47 -1.21 -38.73
N ILE A 832 -51.85 -0.07 -38.45
CA ILE A 832 -51.88 1.10 -39.33
C ILE A 832 -51.25 0.77 -40.70
N ALA A 833 -50.12 0.07 -40.72
CA ALA A 833 -49.44 -0.31 -41.95
C ALA A 833 -50.27 -1.26 -42.83
N PHE A 834 -50.96 -2.22 -42.22
CA PHE A 834 -51.79 -3.18 -42.94
C PHE A 834 -53.07 -2.54 -43.48
N ILE A 835 -53.70 -1.63 -42.72
CA ILE A 835 -54.83 -0.82 -43.22
C ILE A 835 -54.41 0.02 -44.42
N HIS A 836 -53.21 0.63 -44.38
CA HIS A 836 -52.69 1.39 -45.52
C HIS A 836 -52.47 0.52 -46.75
N PHE A 837 -51.93 -0.68 -46.57
CA PHE A 837 -51.75 -1.67 -47.63
C PHE A 837 -53.09 -2.05 -48.29
N ASP A 838 -54.09 -2.42 -47.48
CA ASP A 838 -55.41 -2.81 -47.99
C ASP A 838 -56.08 -1.65 -48.75
N HIS A 839 -55.98 -0.42 -48.23
CA HIS A 839 -56.54 0.76 -48.89
C HIS A 839 -55.84 1.11 -50.22
N TYR A 840 -54.51 0.95 -50.30
CA TYR A 840 -53.74 1.37 -51.46
C TYR A 840 -53.78 0.34 -52.61
N PHE A 841 -53.79 -0.96 -52.28
CA PHE A 841 -53.61 -2.05 -53.26
C PHE A 841 -54.83 -2.99 -53.44
N ILE A 842 -55.80 -3.01 -52.52
CA ILE A 842 -56.97 -3.91 -52.61
C ILE A 842 -58.24 -3.14 -52.98
N SER A 843 -58.42 -1.90 -52.48
CA SER A 843 -59.58 -1.06 -52.80
C SER A 843 -59.41 -0.14 -54.02
N ASN A 844 -58.21 -0.06 -54.59
CA ASN A 844 -57.93 0.52 -55.92
C ASN A 844 -57.62 -0.61 -56.89
#